data_AF-A0A3S0ZVN3-F1
#
_entry.id   AF-A0A3S0ZVN3-F1
#
_cell.length_a   1.000
_cell.length_b   1.000
_cell.length_c   1.000
_cell.angle_alpha   90.00
_cell.angle_beta   90.00
_cell.angle_gamma   90.00
#
_symmetry.space_group_name_H-M   'P 1'
#
loop_
_entity.id
_entity.type
_entity.pdbx_description
1 polymer ?
#
loop_
_entity_poly.entity_id
_entity_poly.type
_entity_poly.pdbx_seq_one_letter_code
_entity_poly.pdbx_strand_id
1 'polypeptide(L)'
;MEDNAKREKIAAAKKKLKQFQKSGRARSVSRTRDSSEREVQKENEPIEKIGRKSSPVEQKISTPEITNSPPAASEAFSEHASPNNGDCERTTASTESLHQLSRQINGMLLESGAILDGDDSTRSGMQELEERNRDLAALLEKHVQTNEHLNAQNQQLREHSKALQDQLEAERNLFHEKQKKDIGSLKEQLQVHIQTIGILVAEKTELQSQVSQSQRVSDQRIEEIEELNGRLKASRQRVSDLERSLSTSSQSSQNLQRSAAEHSKEVERLKMDLYNSKKHKEELQQQTLELREQLQLKTSENGSLQVSVNDLEKRLEMAELYAQQLSSENENSQGNFEVLNNLQKERDSLVERLKQHEDLNQKLQQERDQVTEQYQQYTEQLRHQTQQLTQQITVLTGEREQLLNRQHDLEGSLIELQRKLEDYGNAPAAPAVEPQTPAVPPEVEQELESLRCNMAQATETLESQVRDNMQLSRLLEEKEDRISLLERTVEEMDQREGDQAQLLESVQSDRTALSRALTQNKDLKGQLSELQAGFVKMSNDNMEIVTRLQAEQHALGELQAQLASKDSELTDLKQMLSAKETEMSQLREASQHLEKESYQQDQIKDRLRHYEAQAQLVDTLQNELTSAQDMMEALTTQNSELRTMLIKATEIKPGNQSNNDGLDDDTDKTNARDEIIQSLQDTIKQLESERGSMYENLKEQRQLSDRLGIQIADLNEELIRKTADSQPAEGENPPISRSEYLQLRTAMEMIQEKYLHVMQDKAELSDKADQLEHLVLQLQGESETIGEYISLYHHQRALLQQRESQKNDYIAQLAGDREQLQDKLGELQVLVMQLLGERSMLHSYTEESHSSPVQGLQQHHEEKQHHRPANGVASPHDSEWPDYTSSESDTDSEVEPIVGGQQGPSTPDLQDAHFSPHLSSLPDGTQPNSAVVENGHGDGGTGDHHDEHHHSHYSHHHHHRHRHHSHHSHHEAESLEKDGTARKILTLLTELGHSHIVEQIPLIDRNFLPCKFCKGAVQIV
;
A
#
# COMPACT_ATOMS: atom_id res chain seq x y z
N MET A 1 33.39 -31.65 44.05
CA MET A 1 32.57 -31.26 45.22
C MET A 1 31.23 -30.68 44.80
N GLU A 2 31.18 -29.58 44.06
CA GLU A 2 29.95 -28.80 43.82
C GLU A 2 28.81 -29.55 43.12
N ASP A 3 29.09 -30.44 42.16
CA ASP A 3 28.03 -31.16 41.44
C ASP A 3 27.22 -32.10 42.33
N ASN A 4 27.80 -32.58 43.43
CA ASN A 4 27.06 -33.37 44.41
C ASN A 4 26.07 -32.48 45.16
N ALA A 5 26.48 -31.26 45.54
CA ALA A 5 25.61 -30.26 46.15
C ALA A 5 24.52 -29.75 45.19
N LYS A 6 24.81 -29.64 43.88
CA LYS A 6 23.78 -29.36 42.84
C LYS A 6 22.79 -30.52 42.74
N ARG A 7 23.26 -31.77 42.64
CA ARG A 7 22.39 -32.97 42.59
C ARG A 7 21.51 -33.10 43.83
N GLU A 8 22.05 -32.86 45.02
CA GLU A 8 21.30 -32.93 46.28
C GLU A 8 20.25 -31.81 46.39
N LYS A 9 20.58 -30.57 46.01
CA LYS A 9 19.61 -29.46 45.92
C LYS A 9 18.47 -29.77 44.92
N ILE A 10 18.79 -30.34 43.76
CA ILE A 10 17.79 -30.78 42.75
C ILE A 10 16.93 -31.94 43.28
N ALA A 11 17.52 -32.90 44.00
CA ALA A 11 16.80 -33.99 44.64
C ALA A 11 15.83 -33.46 45.73
N ALA A 12 16.28 -32.53 46.57
CA ALA A 12 15.45 -31.87 47.58
C ALA A 12 14.29 -31.07 46.95
N ALA A 13 14.55 -30.33 45.86
CA ALA A 13 13.53 -29.62 45.11
C ALA A 13 12.47 -30.58 44.52
N LYS A 14 12.89 -31.68 43.88
CA LYS A 14 11.99 -32.72 43.37
C LYS A 14 11.19 -33.40 44.48
N LYS A 15 11.77 -33.60 45.67
CA LYS A 15 11.10 -34.16 46.85
C LYS A 15 9.99 -33.21 47.36
N LYS A 16 10.28 -31.91 47.46
CA LYS A 16 9.28 -30.86 47.79
C LYS A 16 8.15 -30.78 46.76
N LEU A 17 8.47 -30.78 45.45
CA LEU A 17 7.48 -30.75 44.37
C LEU A 17 6.51 -31.94 44.43
N LYS A 18 7.04 -33.14 44.67
CA LYS A 18 6.25 -34.39 44.78
C LYS A 18 5.41 -34.45 46.06
N GLN A 19 5.78 -33.70 47.10
CA GLN A 19 4.99 -33.52 48.32
C GLN A 19 3.85 -32.52 48.10
N PHE A 20 4.10 -31.41 47.38
CA PHE A 20 3.09 -30.43 46.98
C PHE A 20 1.98 -31.07 46.11
N GLN A 21 2.36 -31.81 45.07
CA GLN A 21 1.41 -32.46 44.16
C GLN A 21 0.50 -33.50 44.82
N LYS A 22 0.91 -34.10 45.96
CA LYS A 22 0.07 -35.04 46.71
C LYS A 22 -0.97 -34.38 47.62
N SER A 23 -0.85 -33.07 47.89
CA SER A 23 -1.72 -32.36 48.84
C SER A 23 -2.92 -31.65 48.19
N GLY A 24 -2.99 -31.57 46.86
CA GLY A 24 -3.84 -30.60 46.15
C GLY A 24 -4.91 -31.18 45.24
N ARG A 25 -5.75 -32.14 45.68
CA ARG A 25 -6.87 -32.63 44.85
C ARG A 25 -8.11 -33.12 45.62
N ALA A 26 -8.87 -32.21 46.23
CA ALA A 26 -10.24 -32.48 46.68
C ALA A 26 -11.17 -31.24 46.65
N ARG A 27 -12.21 -31.32 45.80
CA ARG A 27 -13.54 -30.67 45.84
C ARG A 27 -13.74 -29.13 45.93
N SER A 28 -14.47 -28.65 44.90
CA SER A 28 -15.71 -27.84 44.92
C SER A 28 -15.72 -26.31 45.14
N VAL A 29 -16.18 -25.63 44.08
CA VAL A 29 -17.22 -24.55 44.06
C VAL A 29 -16.92 -23.20 44.73
N SER A 30 -16.42 -22.28 43.91
CA SER A 30 -16.64 -20.81 43.87
C SER A 30 -17.13 -20.05 45.13
N ARG A 31 -16.31 -19.10 45.61
CA ARG A 31 -16.47 -17.62 45.40
C ARG A 31 -15.41 -16.78 46.14
N THR A 32 -14.94 -15.71 45.46
CA THR A 32 -14.46 -14.38 45.96
C THR A 32 -13.54 -14.21 47.20
N ARG A 33 -12.57 -13.28 47.06
CA ARG A 33 -11.77 -12.61 48.14
C ARG A 33 -10.71 -13.50 48.85
N ASP A 34 -9.69 -12.99 49.55
CA ASP A 34 -9.40 -11.61 50.04
C ASP A 34 -7.88 -11.34 50.32
N SER A 35 -7.57 -10.12 50.80
CA SER A 35 -6.43 -9.79 51.71
C SER A 35 -4.99 -9.68 51.13
N SER A 36 -4.00 -9.05 51.79
CA SER A 36 -3.89 -8.69 53.23
C SER A 36 -3.09 -7.41 53.53
N GLU A 37 -3.47 -6.69 54.60
CA GLU A 37 -2.60 -5.77 55.36
C GLU A 37 -1.98 -6.47 56.59
N ARG A 38 -1.20 -5.75 57.43
CA ARG A 38 -0.63 -6.27 58.68
C ARG A 38 -0.42 -5.16 59.74
N GLU A 39 -0.80 -5.43 60.98
CA GLU A 39 -0.82 -4.47 62.09
C GLU A 39 0.56 -4.20 62.74
N VAL A 40 0.81 -2.96 63.16
CA VAL A 40 1.54 -2.57 64.39
C VAL A 40 0.85 -1.34 65.00
N GLN A 41 1.03 -1.11 66.30
CA GLN A 41 0.23 -0.24 67.18
C GLN A 41 0.69 1.23 67.25
N LYS A 42 -0.23 2.08 67.76
CA LYS A 42 -0.10 3.08 68.85
C LYS A 42 -0.24 4.61 68.56
N GLU A 43 -0.93 5.23 69.54
CA GLU A 43 -0.86 6.62 70.06
C GLU A 43 -1.52 7.81 69.31
N ASN A 44 -2.72 8.13 69.83
CA ASN A 44 -3.19 9.44 70.32
C ASN A 44 -3.82 10.51 69.40
N GLU A 45 -4.96 11.02 69.91
CA GLU A 45 -5.79 12.17 69.52
C GLU A 45 -6.39 12.18 68.10
N PRO A 46 -7.70 12.48 68.00
CA PRO A 46 -8.04 13.88 67.74
C PRO A 46 -9.04 14.49 68.74
N ILE A 47 -9.03 15.82 68.80
CA ILE A 47 -9.86 16.67 69.65
C ILE A 47 -10.95 17.36 68.83
N GLU A 48 -12.16 17.47 69.41
CA GLU A 48 -13.39 18.16 68.92
C GLU A 48 -14.19 17.50 67.77
N LYS A 49 -15.55 17.56 67.74
CA LYS A 49 -16.50 18.17 68.70
C LYS A 49 -17.84 17.39 68.81
N ILE A 50 -18.04 16.77 69.98
CA ILE A 50 -19.30 16.58 70.74
C ILE A 50 -20.60 16.28 69.96
N GLY A 51 -21.20 15.10 70.20
CA GLY A 51 -22.60 14.79 69.84
C GLY A 51 -23.35 13.96 70.89
N ARG A 52 -24.39 14.55 71.52
CA ARG A 52 -25.49 14.00 72.37
C ARG A 52 -26.06 15.22 73.14
N LYS A 53 -27.37 15.51 73.25
CA LYS A 53 -28.67 14.79 73.11
C LYS A 53 -29.74 15.80 72.60
N SER A 54 -31.00 15.49 72.21
CA SER A 54 -31.69 14.29 71.66
C SER A 54 -33.18 14.64 71.45
N SER A 55 -33.91 13.94 70.55
CA SER A 55 -35.34 14.17 70.19
C SER A 55 -35.62 15.48 69.42
N PRO A 56 -36.76 15.60 68.68
CA PRO A 56 -37.92 14.69 68.61
C PRO A 56 -38.32 14.17 67.20
N VAL A 57 -39.29 13.25 67.20
CA VAL A 57 -40.37 12.94 66.22
C VAL A 57 -40.27 13.49 64.78
N GLU A 58 -40.34 12.59 63.80
CA GLU A 58 -40.86 12.86 62.44
C GLU A 58 -41.78 11.72 61.95
N GLN A 59 -42.79 12.07 61.15
CA GLN A 59 -43.51 11.15 60.25
C GLN A 59 -43.73 11.85 58.89
N LYS A 60 -43.84 11.05 57.81
CA LYS A 60 -43.64 11.50 56.43
C LYS A 60 -44.71 12.45 55.91
N ILE A 61 -44.30 13.40 55.06
CA ILE A 61 -45.15 14.17 54.15
C ILE A 61 -44.52 14.15 52.74
N SER A 62 -45.34 13.97 51.70
CA SER A 62 -45.02 14.24 50.29
C SER A 62 -46.35 14.46 49.55
N THR A 63 -46.39 15.42 48.61
CA THR A 63 -47.64 15.99 48.07
C THR A 63 -47.88 15.71 46.57
N PRO A 64 -49.12 15.86 46.05
CA PRO A 64 -49.55 15.33 44.75
C PRO A 64 -49.93 16.43 43.71
N GLU A 65 -50.31 16.02 42.48
CA GLU A 65 -51.24 16.77 41.62
C GLU A 65 -51.86 15.91 40.49
N ILE A 66 -53.08 16.27 40.03
CA ILE A 66 -53.71 16.00 38.69
C ILE A 66 -54.13 14.53 38.37
N THR A 67 -55.24 14.18 37.68
CA THR A 67 -56.63 14.71 37.46
C THR A 67 -57.52 13.60 36.85
N ASN A 68 -58.87 13.74 36.91
CA ASN A 68 -59.91 13.11 36.05
C ASN A 68 -60.10 11.56 36.11
N SER A 69 -61.29 10.96 36.00
CA SER A 69 -62.69 11.44 36.14
C SER A 69 -63.63 10.26 36.52
N PRO A 70 -64.70 10.48 37.32
CA PRO A 70 -65.75 9.51 37.66
C PRO A 70 -67.02 9.72 36.78
N PRO A 71 -68.22 9.13 37.02
CA PRO A 71 -68.64 8.26 38.14
C PRO A 71 -69.50 7.02 37.78
N ALA A 72 -69.78 6.20 38.81
CA ALA A 72 -70.94 5.32 38.85
C ALA A 72 -71.54 5.25 40.27
N ALA A 73 -72.87 5.34 40.36
CA ALA A 73 -73.77 4.92 41.43
C ALA A 73 -73.64 5.46 42.90
N SER A 74 -74.73 6.14 43.30
CA SER A 74 -75.55 5.89 44.51
C SER A 74 -75.29 6.63 45.85
N GLU A 75 -76.42 7.02 46.45
CA GLU A 75 -76.68 7.50 47.83
C GLU A 75 -76.04 8.84 48.29
N ALA A 76 -76.68 9.67 49.15
CA ALA A 76 -78.11 9.89 49.45
C ALA A 76 -78.28 11.22 50.23
N PHE A 77 -79.47 11.85 50.17
CA PHE A 77 -79.92 13.07 50.92
C PHE A 77 -79.04 14.35 50.79
N SER A 78 -79.47 15.42 50.10
CA SER A 78 -80.62 16.33 50.37
C SER A 78 -80.25 17.51 51.28
N GLU A 79 -79.96 18.66 50.67
CA GLU A 79 -79.83 19.96 51.35
C GLU A 79 -80.82 20.99 50.77
N HIS A 80 -81.21 21.99 51.56
CA HIS A 80 -82.23 22.99 51.19
C HIS A 80 -81.70 24.06 50.23
N ALA A 81 -82.49 24.40 49.20
CA ALA A 81 -82.39 25.68 48.50
C ALA A 81 -83.78 26.21 48.11
N SER A 82 -84.06 27.45 48.49
CA SER A 82 -85.25 28.25 48.11
C SER A 82 -84.84 29.30 47.04
N PRO A 83 -85.75 30.17 46.56
CA PRO A 83 -86.99 29.89 45.81
C PRO A 83 -87.07 30.72 44.50
N ASN A 84 -88.06 30.47 43.62
CA ASN A 84 -89.01 31.54 43.18
C ASN A 84 -90.13 31.08 42.24
N ASN A 85 -91.24 31.84 42.30
CA ASN A 85 -92.23 32.18 41.26
C ASN A 85 -92.75 31.12 40.26
N GLY A 86 -94.07 30.90 40.28
CA GLY A 86 -94.82 30.37 39.12
C GLY A 86 -96.13 29.70 39.53
N ASP A 87 -97.25 30.32 39.16
CA ASP A 87 -98.65 29.85 39.30
C ASP A 87 -99.18 29.61 40.74
N CYS A 88 -100.46 29.72 41.09
CA CYS A 88 -101.70 30.36 40.62
C CYS A 88 -102.86 29.46 41.14
N GLU A 89 -104.05 30.04 41.34
CA GLU A 89 -105.29 29.41 41.85
C GLU A 89 -105.41 29.06 43.36
N ARG A 90 -106.67 29.13 43.80
CA ARG A 90 -107.31 28.39 44.91
C ARG A 90 -107.15 28.82 46.38
N THR A 91 -107.64 30.02 46.65
CA THR A 91 -108.73 30.28 47.63
C THR A 91 -108.89 29.35 48.86
N THR A 92 -108.64 29.89 50.06
CA THR A 92 -109.51 29.66 51.24
C THR A 92 -109.66 30.98 52.00
N ALA A 93 -110.84 31.23 52.58
CA ALA A 93 -111.16 32.50 53.23
C ALA A 93 -111.88 32.28 54.57
N SER A 94 -111.74 33.25 55.47
CA SER A 94 -112.67 33.57 56.57
C SER A 94 -113.10 32.44 57.52
N THR A 95 -112.43 32.34 58.67
CA THR A 95 -112.97 31.64 59.87
C THR A 95 -113.14 32.54 61.10
N GLU A 96 -112.41 33.65 61.23
CA GLU A 96 -112.41 34.45 62.47
C GLU A 96 -113.41 35.63 62.45
N SER A 97 -113.53 36.36 61.33
CA SER A 97 -114.48 37.49 61.20
C SER A 97 -115.95 37.09 61.32
N LEU A 98 -116.31 35.88 60.87
CA LEU A 98 -117.67 35.33 60.98
C LEU A 98 -118.11 35.11 62.44
N HIS A 99 -117.19 34.75 63.34
CA HIS A 99 -117.53 34.55 64.75
C HIS A 99 -117.80 35.85 65.51
N GLN A 100 -117.21 36.98 65.07
CA GLN A 100 -117.44 38.27 65.71
C GLN A 100 -118.79 38.88 65.26
N LEU A 101 -119.11 38.82 63.96
CA LEU A 101 -120.41 39.27 63.43
C LEU A 101 -121.59 38.42 63.94
N SER A 102 -121.41 37.11 64.11
CA SER A 102 -122.42 36.19 64.65
C SER A 102 -122.91 36.57 66.05
N ARG A 103 -122.05 37.17 66.89
CA ARG A 103 -122.43 37.65 68.23
C ARG A 103 -123.14 39.00 68.22
N GLN A 104 -122.89 39.85 67.23
CA GLN A 104 -123.44 41.21 67.20
C GLN A 104 -124.83 41.27 66.54
N ILE A 105 -125.12 40.40 65.56
CA ILE A 105 -126.44 40.32 64.89
C ILE A 105 -127.53 39.81 65.84
N ASN A 106 -127.21 38.86 66.73
CA ASN A 106 -128.16 38.36 67.74
C ASN A 106 -128.52 39.41 68.82
N GLY A 107 -127.78 40.51 68.93
CA GLY A 107 -128.06 41.58 69.89
C GLY A 107 -129.10 42.62 69.41
N MET A 108 -129.33 42.75 68.11
CA MET A 108 -130.15 43.84 67.53
C MET A 108 -131.55 43.38 67.07
N LEU A 109 -131.91 42.11 67.26
CA LEU A 109 -133.23 41.55 66.92
C LEU A 109 -134.25 41.58 68.08
N LEU A 110 -133.95 42.30 69.16
CA LEU A 110 -134.75 42.35 70.40
C LEU A 110 -135.33 43.74 70.73
N GLU A 111 -135.05 44.78 69.94
CA GLU A 111 -135.34 46.17 70.29
C GLU A 111 -136.02 46.94 69.14
N SER A 112 -137.17 46.43 68.67
CA SER A 112 -138.05 47.08 67.68
C SER A 112 -139.47 46.51 67.74
N GLY A 113 -140.26 46.86 68.77
CA GLY A 113 -141.48 46.10 69.11
C GLY A 113 -142.65 46.82 69.83
N ALA A 114 -142.69 48.15 69.89
CA ALA A 114 -143.89 48.94 70.27
C ALA A 114 -143.73 50.38 69.69
N ILE A 115 -144.66 51.08 69.03
CA ILE A 115 -146.14 51.10 68.91
C ILE A 115 -146.86 52.01 69.94
N LEU A 116 -147.36 53.16 69.43
CA LEU A 116 -148.21 54.21 70.05
C LEU A 116 -147.52 55.07 71.14
N ASP A 117 -147.90 56.34 71.43
CA ASP A 117 -149.06 57.17 71.02
C ASP A 117 -148.76 58.69 71.14
N GLY A 118 -149.69 59.58 70.73
CA GLY A 118 -149.86 60.94 71.30
C GLY A 118 -149.28 62.17 70.57
N ASP A 119 -150.08 63.26 70.50
CA ASP A 119 -149.97 64.40 69.56
C ASP A 119 -149.49 65.77 70.17
N ASP A 120 -149.15 66.69 69.26
CA ASP A 120 -149.20 68.19 69.31
C ASP A 120 -148.18 69.11 70.04
N SER A 121 -148.11 70.34 69.51
CA SER A 121 -147.70 71.64 70.09
C SER A 121 -146.22 72.10 70.00
N THR A 122 -145.90 72.81 68.92
CA THR A 122 -144.56 73.29 68.57
C THR A 122 -144.28 74.77 68.90
N ARG A 123 -143.20 75.08 69.65
CA ARG A 123 -142.30 76.22 69.31
C ARG A 123 -140.94 76.27 70.01
N SER A 124 -140.84 75.89 71.29
CA SER A 124 -139.62 76.17 72.09
C SER A 124 -138.37 75.37 71.68
N GLY A 125 -138.53 74.12 71.22
CA GLY A 125 -137.38 73.23 70.93
C GLY A 125 -136.51 73.65 69.73
N MET A 126 -136.91 74.66 68.94
CA MET A 126 -136.21 75.01 67.71
C MET A 126 -134.84 75.70 67.95
N GLN A 127 -134.71 76.53 68.99
CA GLN A 127 -133.44 77.21 69.30
C GLN A 127 -132.41 76.25 69.94
N GLU A 128 -132.87 75.34 70.81
CA GLU A 128 -132.03 74.34 71.45
C GLU A 128 -131.50 73.30 70.45
N LEU A 129 -132.29 72.96 69.42
CA LEU A 129 -131.84 72.18 68.26
C LEU A 129 -130.82 72.94 67.40
N GLU A 130 -130.91 74.27 67.33
CA GLU A 130 -130.00 75.11 66.54
C GLU A 130 -128.59 75.22 67.18
N GLU A 131 -128.50 75.45 68.50
CA GLU A 131 -127.20 75.43 69.20
C GLU A 131 -126.59 74.03 69.19
N ARG A 132 -127.39 72.99 69.45
CA ARG A 132 -126.93 71.59 69.39
C ARG A 132 -126.44 71.18 68.01
N ASN A 133 -127.00 71.72 66.92
CA ASN A 133 -126.47 71.50 65.57
C ASN A 133 -125.16 72.26 65.33
N ARG A 134 -124.96 73.47 65.88
CA ARG A 134 -123.68 74.19 65.80
C ARG A 134 -122.57 73.45 66.55
N ASP A 135 -122.85 72.94 67.74
CA ASP A 135 -121.88 72.15 68.52
C ASP A 135 -121.56 70.80 67.86
N LEU A 136 -122.57 70.10 67.32
CA LEU A 136 -122.35 68.87 66.54
C LEU A 136 -121.55 69.14 65.27
N ALA A 137 -121.78 70.26 64.57
CA ALA A 137 -120.99 70.66 63.41
C ALA A 137 -119.54 70.98 63.78
N ALA A 138 -119.29 71.72 64.86
CA ALA A 138 -117.94 72.04 65.34
C ALA A 138 -117.18 70.78 65.83
N LEU A 139 -117.88 69.83 66.46
CA LEU A 139 -117.31 68.53 66.81
C LEU A 139 -117.01 67.68 65.57
N LEU A 140 -117.91 67.66 64.58
CA LEU A 140 -117.67 66.98 63.30
C LEU A 140 -116.50 67.59 62.54
N GLU A 141 -116.40 68.92 62.46
CA GLU A 141 -115.28 69.62 61.82
C GLU A 141 -113.96 69.31 62.53
N LYS A 142 -113.93 69.35 63.86
CA LYS A 142 -112.76 68.92 64.65
C LYS A 142 -112.42 67.45 64.40
N HIS A 143 -113.41 66.56 64.32
CA HIS A 143 -113.18 65.15 63.99
C HIS A 143 -112.64 64.98 62.57
N VAL A 144 -113.16 65.71 61.57
CA VAL A 144 -112.63 65.75 60.20
C VAL A 144 -111.18 66.21 60.21
N GLN A 145 -110.85 67.35 60.84
CA GLN A 145 -109.47 67.85 60.95
C GLN A 145 -108.53 66.83 61.62
N THR A 146 -108.97 66.13 62.67
CA THR A 146 -108.16 65.05 63.27
C THR A 146 -108.01 63.83 62.36
N ASN A 147 -109.02 63.52 61.55
CA ASN A 147 -108.99 62.38 60.62
C ASN A 147 -108.14 62.72 59.37
N GLU A 148 -108.16 63.96 58.90
CA GLU A 148 -107.24 64.48 57.88
C GLU A 148 -105.79 64.47 58.38
N HIS A 149 -105.55 64.94 59.61
CA HIS A 149 -104.22 64.88 60.23
C HIS A 149 -103.72 63.43 60.40
N LEU A 150 -104.57 62.52 60.87
CA LEU A 150 -104.25 61.09 60.98
C LEU A 150 -104.07 60.42 59.61
N ASN A 151 -104.80 60.82 58.57
CA ASN A 151 -104.58 60.34 57.20
C ASN A 151 -103.28 60.86 56.61
N ALA A 152 -102.94 62.13 56.81
CA ALA A 152 -101.65 62.70 56.42
C ALA A 152 -100.49 62.01 57.15
N GLN A 153 -100.63 61.72 58.44
CA GLN A 153 -99.65 60.95 59.21
C GLN A 153 -99.55 59.49 58.72
N ASN A 154 -100.67 58.83 58.42
CA ASN A 154 -100.68 57.49 57.82
C ASN A 154 -100.06 57.48 56.41
N GLN A 155 -100.27 58.52 55.61
CA GLN A 155 -99.64 58.67 54.31
C GLN A 155 -98.12 58.86 54.44
N GLN A 156 -97.66 59.76 55.32
CA GLN A 156 -96.24 59.94 55.62
C GLN A 156 -95.59 58.65 56.13
N LEU A 157 -96.26 57.88 57.00
CA LEU A 157 -95.78 56.59 57.48
C LEU A 157 -95.74 55.52 56.37
N ARG A 158 -96.69 55.53 55.43
CA ARG A 158 -96.66 54.65 54.24
C ARG A 158 -95.54 55.04 53.27
N GLU A 159 -95.36 56.32 53.01
CA GLU A 159 -94.29 56.86 52.16
C GLU A 159 -92.90 56.58 52.76
N HIS A 160 -92.75 56.74 54.08
CA HIS A 160 -91.52 56.39 54.81
C HIS A 160 -91.27 54.88 54.84
N SER A 161 -92.31 54.07 55.08
CA SER A 161 -92.18 52.59 55.02
C SER A 161 -91.81 52.13 53.62
N LYS A 162 -92.38 52.75 52.58
CA LYS A 162 -92.01 52.48 51.19
C LYS A 162 -90.58 52.91 50.89
N ALA A 163 -90.17 54.11 51.29
CA ALA A 163 -88.79 54.58 51.07
C ALA A 163 -87.75 53.68 51.77
N LEU A 164 -88.05 53.18 52.97
CA LEU A 164 -87.23 52.16 53.64
C LEU A 164 -87.20 50.83 52.88
N GLN A 165 -88.33 50.38 52.32
CA GLN A 165 -88.39 49.17 51.51
C GLN A 165 -87.62 49.33 50.19
N ASP A 166 -87.84 50.44 49.46
CA ASP A 166 -87.12 50.80 48.25
C ASP A 166 -85.59 50.89 48.52
N GLN A 167 -85.17 51.40 49.70
CA GLN A 167 -83.77 51.40 50.14
C GLN A 167 -83.25 49.99 50.45
N LEU A 168 -83.99 49.16 51.19
CA LEU A 168 -83.58 47.78 51.51
C LEU A 168 -83.46 46.92 50.25
N GLU A 169 -84.34 47.11 49.27
CA GLU A 169 -84.27 46.45 47.96
C GLU A 169 -83.06 46.96 47.16
N ALA A 170 -82.76 48.26 47.19
CA ALA A 170 -81.56 48.82 46.58
C ALA A 170 -80.25 48.30 47.22
N GLU A 171 -80.15 48.28 48.55
CA GLU A 171 -78.99 47.74 49.28
C GLU A 171 -78.81 46.23 49.04
N ARG A 172 -79.91 45.46 48.99
CA ARG A 172 -79.89 44.04 48.64
C ARG A 172 -79.40 43.82 47.21
N ASN A 173 -79.85 44.64 46.26
CA ASN A 173 -79.41 44.57 44.86
C ASN A 173 -77.92 44.95 44.72
N LEU A 174 -77.45 46.00 45.41
CA LEU A 174 -76.04 46.37 45.46
C LEU A 174 -75.17 45.28 46.11
N PHE A 175 -75.66 44.62 47.16
CA PHE A 175 -74.97 43.48 47.77
C PHE A 175 -74.87 42.30 46.80
N HIS A 176 -75.97 41.92 46.13
CA HIS A 176 -75.97 40.85 45.12
C HIS A 176 -75.09 41.18 43.92
N GLU A 177 -75.06 42.44 43.46
CA GLU A 177 -74.12 42.88 42.43
C GLU A 177 -72.68 42.76 42.88
N LYS A 178 -72.34 43.19 44.10
CA LYS A 178 -70.99 43.07 44.64
C LYS A 178 -70.61 41.59 44.77
N GLN A 179 -71.47 40.77 45.35
CA GLN A 179 -71.27 39.32 45.47
C GLN A 179 -71.04 38.68 44.09
N LYS A 180 -71.79 39.08 43.05
CA LYS A 180 -71.60 38.61 41.68
C LYS A 180 -70.26 39.05 41.07
N LYS A 181 -69.79 40.27 41.36
CA LYS A 181 -68.48 40.81 40.94
C LYS A 181 -67.32 40.10 41.66
N ASP A 182 -67.45 39.88 42.97
CA ASP A 182 -66.45 39.18 43.80
C ASP A 182 -66.37 37.68 43.43
N ILE A 183 -67.50 37.01 43.14
CA ILE A 183 -67.52 35.64 42.59
C ILE A 183 -66.95 35.60 41.16
N GLY A 184 -67.16 36.65 40.36
CA GLY A 184 -66.59 36.79 39.02
C GLY A 184 -65.06 36.84 39.05
N SER A 185 -64.48 37.77 39.82
CA SER A 185 -63.03 37.93 39.92
C SER A 185 -62.33 36.72 40.55
N LEU A 186 -62.95 36.05 41.53
CA LEU A 186 -62.43 34.78 42.08
C LEU A 186 -62.47 33.64 41.05
N LYS A 187 -63.48 33.58 40.17
CA LYS A 187 -63.52 32.61 39.05
C LYS A 187 -62.46 32.93 38.00
N GLU A 188 -62.25 34.20 37.66
CA GLU A 188 -61.19 34.63 36.73
C GLU A 188 -59.79 34.29 37.28
N GLN A 189 -59.53 34.55 38.57
CA GLN A 189 -58.28 34.16 39.23
C GLN A 189 -58.09 32.63 39.23
N LEU A 190 -59.14 31.85 39.55
CA LEU A 190 -59.09 30.40 39.49
C LEU A 190 -58.82 29.89 38.07
N GLN A 191 -59.44 30.48 37.05
CA GLN A 191 -59.21 30.16 35.63
C GLN A 191 -57.74 30.40 35.23
N VAL A 192 -57.17 31.54 35.63
CA VAL A 192 -55.75 31.89 35.38
C VAL A 192 -54.81 30.94 36.13
N HIS A 193 -55.13 30.56 37.37
CA HIS A 193 -54.33 29.57 38.11
C HIS A 193 -54.38 28.18 37.47
N ILE A 194 -55.56 27.70 37.05
CA ILE A 194 -55.71 26.43 36.32
C ILE A 194 -54.91 26.46 35.01
N GLN A 195 -54.97 27.56 34.25
CA GLN A 195 -54.19 27.71 33.02
C GLN A 195 -52.68 27.74 33.29
N THR A 196 -52.24 28.41 34.36
CA THR A 196 -50.82 28.51 34.74
C THR A 196 -50.27 27.16 35.20
N ILE A 197 -51.04 26.39 36.00
CA ILE A 197 -50.70 25.03 36.38
C ILE A 197 -50.64 24.14 35.14
N GLY A 198 -51.60 24.26 34.22
CA GLY A 198 -51.60 23.53 32.94
C GLY A 198 -50.35 23.79 32.10
N ILE A 199 -49.90 25.05 32.00
CA ILE A 199 -48.65 25.43 31.31
C ILE A 199 -47.44 24.82 32.03
N LEU A 200 -47.30 25.02 33.35
CA LEU A 200 -46.17 24.49 34.12
C LEU A 200 -46.10 22.95 34.08
N VAL A 201 -47.23 22.26 33.99
CA VAL A 201 -47.30 20.79 33.86
C VAL A 201 -46.94 20.33 32.46
N ALA A 202 -47.33 21.07 31.42
CA ALA A 202 -46.90 20.83 30.04
C ALA A 202 -45.38 21.06 29.90
N GLU A 203 -44.86 22.20 30.35
CA GLU A 203 -43.42 22.51 30.38
C GLU A 203 -42.62 21.46 31.18
N LYS A 204 -43.10 21.05 32.36
CA LYS A 204 -42.47 20.00 33.16
C LYS A 204 -42.45 18.65 32.42
N THR A 205 -43.55 18.26 31.79
CA THR A 205 -43.65 17.03 31.00
C THR A 205 -42.74 17.08 29.78
N GLU A 206 -42.67 18.21 29.10
CA GLU A 206 -41.79 18.42 27.96
C GLU A 206 -40.32 18.37 28.37
N LEU A 207 -39.91 19.13 29.38
CA LEU A 207 -38.54 19.11 29.92
C LEU A 207 -38.16 17.71 30.43
N GLN A 208 -39.07 17.00 31.10
CA GLN A 208 -38.83 15.62 31.53
C GLN A 208 -38.68 14.66 30.33
N SER A 209 -39.40 14.88 29.23
CA SER A 209 -39.24 14.16 27.97
C SER A 209 -37.90 14.47 27.30
N GLN A 210 -37.54 15.76 27.16
CA GLN A 210 -36.27 16.22 26.59
C GLN A 210 -35.06 15.69 27.38
N VAL A 211 -35.11 15.72 28.72
CA VAL A 211 -34.08 15.13 29.60
C VAL A 211 -33.99 13.62 29.39
N SER A 212 -35.13 12.91 29.34
CA SER A 212 -35.16 11.47 29.11
C SER A 212 -34.61 11.08 27.72
N GLN A 213 -34.87 11.90 26.70
CA GLN A 213 -34.35 11.73 25.35
C GLN A 213 -32.83 12.00 25.30
N SER A 214 -32.39 13.11 25.90
CA SER A 214 -30.97 13.48 25.99
C SER A 214 -30.15 12.41 26.72
N GLN A 215 -30.69 11.86 27.82
CA GLN A 215 -30.05 10.76 28.54
C GLN A 215 -29.93 9.50 27.67
N ARG A 216 -31.01 9.05 27.00
CA ARG A 216 -30.95 7.90 26.08
C ARG A 216 -29.92 8.08 24.96
N VAL A 217 -29.82 9.29 24.40
CA VAL A 217 -28.80 9.60 23.38
C VAL A 217 -27.40 9.56 23.99
N SER A 218 -27.21 10.07 25.20
CA SER A 218 -25.92 9.96 25.91
C SER A 218 -25.53 8.50 26.17
N ASP A 219 -26.47 7.67 26.63
CA ASP A 219 -26.24 6.25 26.88
C ASP A 219 -25.86 5.51 25.58
N GLN A 220 -26.57 5.77 24.47
CA GLN A 220 -26.23 5.24 23.14
C GLN A 220 -24.84 5.68 22.66
N ARG A 221 -24.44 6.95 22.88
CA ARG A 221 -23.09 7.41 22.56
C ARG A 221 -22.01 6.73 23.42
N ILE A 222 -22.32 6.36 24.65
CA ILE A 222 -21.40 5.59 25.50
C ILE A 222 -21.23 4.18 24.93
N GLU A 223 -22.32 3.50 24.55
CA GLU A 223 -22.27 2.18 23.90
C GLU A 223 -21.46 2.20 22.58
N GLU A 224 -21.68 3.20 21.73
CA GLU A 224 -20.88 3.42 20.51
C GLU A 224 -19.38 3.62 20.82
N ILE A 225 -19.05 4.42 21.83
CA ILE A 225 -17.66 4.67 22.25
C ILE A 225 -17.01 3.41 22.79
N GLU A 226 -17.74 2.59 23.57
CA GLU A 226 -17.24 1.30 24.05
C GLU A 226 -17.01 0.30 22.91
N GLU A 227 -17.92 0.25 21.91
CA GLU A 227 -17.75 -0.61 20.74
C GLU A 227 -16.54 -0.19 19.89
N LEU A 228 -16.40 1.11 19.60
CA LEU A 228 -15.25 1.67 18.87
C LEU A 228 -13.93 1.43 19.62
N ASN A 229 -13.93 1.54 20.95
CA ASN A 229 -12.78 1.22 21.81
C ASN A 229 -12.46 -0.29 21.77
N GLY A 230 -13.49 -1.16 21.71
CA GLY A 230 -13.35 -2.59 21.46
C GLY A 230 -12.71 -2.90 20.10
N ARG A 231 -13.24 -2.33 19.01
CA ARG A 231 -12.69 -2.42 17.64
C ARG A 231 -11.23 -1.92 17.60
N LEU A 232 -10.92 -0.80 18.26
CA LEU A 232 -9.56 -0.25 18.36
C LEU A 232 -8.60 -1.18 19.11
N LYS A 233 -9.01 -1.77 20.24
CA LYS A 233 -8.22 -2.77 20.98
C LYS A 233 -7.94 -4.01 20.13
N ALA A 234 -8.94 -4.54 19.43
CA ALA A 234 -8.78 -5.66 18.51
C ALA A 234 -7.86 -5.31 17.33
N SER A 235 -7.91 -4.08 16.82
CA SER A 235 -6.97 -3.60 15.79
C SER A 235 -5.54 -3.53 16.31
N ARG A 236 -5.31 -2.94 17.49
CA ARG A 236 -3.98 -2.86 18.13
C ARG A 236 -3.39 -4.25 18.43
N GLN A 237 -4.22 -5.21 18.84
CA GLN A 237 -3.76 -6.60 19.02
C GLN A 237 -3.31 -7.21 17.69
N ARG A 238 -4.12 -7.09 16.62
CA ARG A 238 -3.74 -7.57 15.27
C ARG A 238 -2.44 -6.94 14.77
N VAL A 239 -2.25 -5.63 14.96
CA VAL A 239 -0.98 -4.97 14.62
C VAL A 239 0.19 -5.59 15.41
N SER A 240 0.03 -5.79 16.72
CA SER A 240 1.08 -6.39 17.55
C SER A 240 1.39 -7.86 17.19
N ASP A 241 0.41 -8.62 16.70
CA ASP A 241 0.64 -9.98 16.18
C ASP A 241 1.25 -10.00 14.77
N LEU A 242 0.93 -9.01 13.92
CA LEU A 242 1.62 -8.79 12.65
C LEU A 242 3.07 -8.35 12.85
N GLU A 243 3.36 -7.49 13.83
CA GLU A 243 4.73 -7.10 14.23
C GLU A 243 5.56 -8.32 14.68
N ARG A 244 4.95 -9.24 15.45
CA ARG A 244 5.57 -10.53 15.83
C ARG A 244 5.84 -11.40 14.60
N SER A 245 4.86 -11.58 13.72
CA SER A 245 4.99 -12.36 12.50
C SER A 245 6.05 -11.79 11.55
N LEU A 246 6.10 -10.46 11.39
CA LEU A 246 7.11 -9.77 10.60
C LEU A 246 8.51 -9.95 11.21
N SER A 247 8.63 -9.85 12.53
CA SER A 247 9.89 -10.06 13.25
C SER A 247 10.42 -11.50 13.08
N THR A 248 9.55 -12.51 13.21
CA THR A 248 9.94 -13.91 13.02
C THR A 248 10.22 -14.26 11.55
N SER A 249 9.48 -13.68 10.60
CA SER A 249 9.75 -13.81 9.17
C SER A 249 11.08 -13.16 8.78
N SER A 250 11.37 -11.96 9.30
CA SER A 250 12.65 -11.27 9.13
C SER A 250 13.82 -12.07 9.70
N GLN A 251 13.67 -12.62 10.92
CA GLN A 251 14.68 -13.50 11.52
C GLN A 251 14.89 -14.80 10.71
N SER A 252 13.82 -15.38 10.17
CA SER A 252 13.89 -16.54 9.28
C SER A 252 14.64 -16.22 7.98
N SER A 253 14.29 -15.09 7.33
CA SER A 253 14.95 -14.59 6.13
C SER A 253 16.45 -14.33 6.37
N GLN A 254 16.82 -13.70 7.50
CA GLN A 254 18.22 -13.49 7.86
C GLN A 254 18.97 -14.80 8.11
N ASN A 255 18.32 -15.82 8.67
CA ASN A 255 18.93 -17.14 8.85
C ASN A 255 19.11 -17.89 7.51
N LEU A 256 18.14 -17.79 6.60
CA LEU A 256 18.27 -18.31 5.24
C LEU A 256 19.39 -17.58 4.47
N GLN A 257 19.53 -16.26 4.64
CA GLN A 257 20.62 -15.48 4.04
C GLN A 257 22.00 -15.89 4.59
N ARG A 258 22.11 -16.17 5.90
CA ARG A 258 23.34 -16.74 6.50
C ARG A 258 23.67 -18.10 5.89
N SER A 259 22.71 -19.03 5.87
CA SER A 259 22.88 -20.37 5.30
C SER A 259 23.25 -20.30 3.81
N ALA A 260 22.63 -19.42 3.02
CA ALA A 260 23.00 -19.21 1.61
C ALA A 260 24.45 -18.70 1.46
N ALA A 261 24.89 -17.77 2.31
CA ALA A 261 26.27 -17.29 2.32
C ALA A 261 27.28 -18.36 2.78
N GLU A 262 26.90 -19.24 3.70
CA GLU A 262 27.69 -20.41 4.12
C GLU A 262 27.81 -21.44 2.99
N HIS A 263 26.70 -21.74 2.30
CA HIS A 263 26.71 -22.61 1.11
C HIS A 263 27.51 -22.02 -0.05
N SER A 264 27.49 -20.69 -0.27
CA SER A 264 28.33 -20.04 -1.27
C SER A 264 29.82 -20.23 -0.99
N LYS A 265 30.24 -20.06 0.27
CA LYS A 265 31.63 -20.31 0.71
C LYS A 265 32.03 -21.77 0.54
N GLU A 266 31.14 -22.70 0.85
CA GLU A 266 31.40 -24.14 0.65
C GLU A 266 31.51 -24.50 -0.84
N VAL A 267 30.71 -23.88 -1.71
CA VAL A 267 30.84 -24.02 -3.17
C VAL A 267 32.16 -23.43 -3.68
N GLU A 268 32.62 -22.30 -3.15
CA GLU A 268 33.94 -21.73 -3.47
C GLU A 268 35.09 -22.63 -2.98
N ARG A 269 34.97 -23.17 -1.76
CA ARG A 269 35.92 -24.13 -1.18
C ARG A 269 36.03 -25.39 -2.04
N LEU A 270 34.90 -25.98 -2.42
CA LEU A 270 34.85 -27.17 -3.28
C LEU A 270 35.35 -26.90 -4.71
N LYS A 271 35.13 -25.69 -5.26
CA LYS A 271 35.74 -25.28 -6.54
C LYS A 271 37.28 -25.22 -6.45
N MET A 272 37.82 -24.73 -5.33
CA MET A 272 39.27 -24.71 -5.10
C MET A 272 39.84 -26.13 -4.92
N ASP A 273 39.16 -26.99 -4.16
CA ASP A 273 39.54 -28.41 -4.01
C ASP A 273 39.56 -29.13 -5.37
N LEU A 274 38.53 -28.92 -6.21
CA LEU A 274 38.46 -29.47 -7.56
C LEU A 274 39.56 -28.93 -8.49
N TYR A 275 39.90 -27.64 -8.40
CA TYR A 275 41.02 -27.06 -9.15
C TYR A 275 42.36 -27.68 -8.74
N ASN A 276 42.61 -27.80 -7.44
CA ASN A 276 43.83 -28.43 -6.90
C ASN A 276 43.92 -29.92 -7.30
N SER A 277 42.79 -30.65 -7.23
CA SER A 277 42.71 -32.05 -7.66
C SER A 277 42.92 -32.20 -9.17
N LYS A 278 42.41 -31.27 -10.00
CA LYS A 278 42.65 -31.23 -11.45
C LYS A 278 44.14 -31.00 -11.76
N LYS A 279 44.76 -30.00 -11.12
CA LYS A 279 46.20 -29.72 -11.26
C LYS A 279 47.05 -30.94 -10.88
N HIS A 280 46.74 -31.59 -9.77
CA HIS A 280 47.47 -32.78 -9.35
C HIS A 280 47.25 -34.00 -10.27
N LYS A 281 46.06 -34.13 -10.86
CA LYS A 281 45.82 -35.11 -11.93
C LYS A 281 46.66 -34.81 -13.17
N GLU A 282 46.81 -33.54 -13.56
CA GLU A 282 47.63 -33.12 -14.69
C GLU A 282 49.12 -33.39 -14.45
N GLU A 283 49.64 -33.11 -13.25
CA GLU A 283 50.98 -33.50 -12.80
C GLU A 283 51.21 -35.02 -12.90
N LEU A 284 50.29 -35.83 -12.38
CA LEU A 284 50.35 -37.29 -12.45
C LEU A 284 50.24 -37.82 -13.90
N GLN A 285 49.47 -37.15 -14.75
CA GLN A 285 49.40 -37.47 -16.18
C GLN A 285 50.72 -37.17 -16.89
N GLN A 286 51.38 -36.05 -16.58
CA GLN A 286 52.71 -35.73 -17.12
C GLN A 286 53.75 -36.76 -16.68
N GLN A 287 53.83 -37.08 -15.38
CA GLN A 287 54.71 -38.14 -14.87
C GLN A 287 54.45 -39.50 -15.54
N THR A 288 53.17 -39.81 -15.85
CA THR A 288 52.79 -41.03 -16.57
C THR A 288 53.27 -41.03 -18.03
N LEU A 289 53.38 -39.86 -18.67
CA LEU A 289 53.93 -39.73 -20.02
C LEU A 289 55.46 -39.84 -20.01
N GLU A 290 56.13 -39.14 -19.09
CA GLU A 290 57.59 -39.21 -18.89
C GLU A 290 58.05 -40.65 -18.62
N LEU A 291 57.35 -41.39 -17.75
CA LEU A 291 57.63 -42.81 -17.50
C LEU A 291 57.36 -43.72 -18.71
N ARG A 292 56.41 -43.38 -19.59
CA ARG A 292 56.18 -44.12 -20.85
C ARG A 292 57.28 -43.84 -21.87
N GLU A 293 57.75 -42.61 -21.98
CA GLU A 293 58.88 -42.27 -22.86
C GLU A 293 60.16 -42.97 -22.38
N GLN A 294 60.47 -42.93 -21.08
CA GLN A 294 61.59 -43.69 -20.50
C GLN A 294 61.47 -45.19 -20.77
N LEU A 295 60.26 -45.77 -20.68
CA LEU A 295 60.01 -47.17 -21.03
C LEU A 295 60.24 -47.44 -22.53
N GLN A 296 59.81 -46.55 -23.42
CA GLN A 296 60.03 -46.67 -24.87
C GLN A 296 61.52 -46.57 -25.22
N LEU A 297 62.25 -45.61 -24.64
CA LEU A 297 63.70 -45.47 -24.78
C LEU A 297 64.42 -46.73 -24.31
N LYS A 298 64.08 -47.25 -23.12
CA LYS A 298 64.67 -48.51 -22.62
C LYS A 298 64.29 -49.73 -23.46
N THR A 299 63.11 -49.71 -24.10
CA THR A 299 62.70 -50.75 -25.06
C THR A 299 63.48 -50.67 -26.36
N SER A 300 63.78 -49.47 -26.88
CA SER A 300 64.59 -49.29 -28.10
C SER A 300 66.08 -49.57 -27.85
N GLU A 301 66.61 -49.19 -26.69
CA GLU A 301 67.94 -49.60 -26.21
C GLU A 301 68.04 -51.14 -26.18
N ASN A 302 67.10 -51.81 -25.51
CA ASN A 302 67.09 -53.28 -25.40
C ASN A 302 66.92 -53.95 -26.78
N GLY A 303 66.13 -53.35 -27.69
CA GLY A 303 66.03 -53.79 -29.09
C GLY A 303 67.35 -53.67 -29.86
N SER A 304 68.07 -52.54 -29.72
CA SER A 304 69.37 -52.35 -30.36
C SER A 304 70.46 -53.26 -29.75
N LEU A 305 70.42 -53.50 -28.44
CA LEU A 305 71.25 -54.48 -27.76
C LEU A 305 70.96 -55.89 -28.25
N GLN A 306 69.69 -56.28 -28.43
CA GLN A 306 69.33 -57.58 -29.00
C GLN A 306 69.81 -57.73 -30.44
N VAL A 307 69.76 -56.69 -31.28
CA VAL A 307 70.36 -56.72 -32.63
C VAL A 307 71.88 -56.88 -32.55
N SER A 308 72.54 -56.15 -31.64
CA SER A 308 73.99 -56.27 -31.41
C SER A 308 74.37 -57.68 -30.92
N VAL A 309 73.61 -58.26 -30.00
CA VAL A 309 73.76 -59.65 -29.54
C VAL A 309 73.57 -60.62 -30.70
N ASN A 310 72.48 -60.52 -31.46
CA ASN A 310 72.23 -61.39 -32.63
C ASN A 310 73.35 -61.29 -33.68
N ASP A 311 73.97 -60.12 -33.87
CA ASP A 311 75.11 -59.94 -34.79
C ASP A 311 76.44 -60.42 -34.19
N LEU A 312 76.63 -60.34 -32.87
CA LEU A 312 77.74 -60.98 -32.16
C LEU A 312 77.59 -62.51 -32.15
N GLU A 313 76.37 -63.04 -32.04
CA GLU A 313 76.06 -64.47 -32.16
C GLU A 313 76.38 -64.97 -33.57
N LYS A 314 75.93 -64.31 -34.65
CA LYS A 314 76.34 -64.67 -36.02
C LYS A 314 77.86 -64.60 -36.22
N ARG A 315 78.53 -63.61 -35.62
CA ARG A 315 80.00 -63.51 -35.64
C ARG A 315 80.66 -64.63 -34.85
N LEU A 316 80.06 -65.05 -33.73
CA LEU A 316 80.49 -66.19 -32.95
C LEU A 316 80.28 -67.49 -33.72
N GLU A 317 79.11 -67.74 -34.33
CA GLU A 317 78.85 -68.89 -35.21
C GLU A 317 79.88 -68.95 -36.35
N MET A 318 80.17 -67.82 -37.02
CA MET A 318 81.23 -67.77 -38.03
C MET A 318 82.62 -68.06 -37.43
N ALA A 319 82.95 -67.48 -36.27
CA ALA A 319 84.21 -67.71 -35.58
C ALA A 319 84.34 -69.13 -35.02
N GLU A 320 83.24 -69.78 -34.66
CA GLU A 320 83.14 -71.17 -34.21
C GLU A 320 83.19 -72.13 -35.39
N LEU A 321 82.69 -71.76 -36.57
CA LEU A 321 82.93 -72.51 -37.82
C LEU A 321 84.41 -72.42 -38.24
N TYR A 322 85.02 -71.23 -38.17
CA TYR A 322 86.47 -71.10 -38.35
C TYR A 322 87.25 -71.83 -37.25
N ALA A 323 86.80 -71.81 -36.00
CA ALA A 323 87.43 -72.54 -34.89
C ALA A 323 87.17 -74.05 -34.94
N GLN A 324 86.10 -74.55 -35.57
CA GLN A 324 85.90 -75.97 -35.87
C GLN A 324 86.80 -76.43 -37.01
N GLN A 325 87.01 -75.59 -38.02
CA GLN A 325 88.03 -75.82 -39.06
C GLN A 325 89.42 -75.90 -38.39
N LEU A 326 89.77 -74.95 -37.51
CA LEU A 326 91.06 -74.91 -36.80
C LEU A 326 91.20 -75.91 -35.63
N SER A 327 90.11 -76.42 -35.03
CA SER A 327 90.14 -77.45 -33.98
C SER A 327 89.98 -78.87 -34.53
N SER A 328 89.57 -79.02 -35.81
CA SER A 328 89.89 -80.23 -36.57
C SER A 328 91.40 -80.43 -36.76
N GLU A 329 92.21 -79.39 -36.50
CA GLU A 329 93.68 -79.44 -36.42
C GLU A 329 94.23 -79.36 -34.97
N ASN A 330 93.42 -79.31 -33.90
CA ASN A 330 93.93 -78.94 -32.58
C ASN A 330 93.24 -79.63 -31.37
N GLU A 331 93.69 -80.85 -31.04
CA GLU A 331 93.49 -81.46 -29.72
C GLU A 331 94.32 -80.72 -28.65
N ASN A 332 93.71 -79.95 -27.73
CA ASN A 332 94.40 -79.47 -26.50
C ASN A 332 93.46 -78.96 -25.39
N SER A 333 92.66 -79.84 -24.80
CA SER A 333 91.62 -79.51 -23.79
C SER A 333 92.16 -79.22 -22.37
N GLN A 334 93.28 -78.52 -22.22
CA GLN A 334 93.88 -78.20 -20.90
C GLN A 334 93.78 -76.73 -20.46
N GLY A 335 93.98 -75.75 -21.36
CA GLY A 335 94.05 -74.33 -20.99
C GLY A 335 92.81 -73.78 -20.27
N ASN A 336 91.62 -74.24 -20.66
CA ASN A 336 90.34 -73.75 -20.12
C ASN A 336 90.17 -74.02 -18.61
N PHE A 337 90.82 -75.05 -18.05
CA PHE A 337 90.73 -75.35 -16.61
C PHE A 337 91.57 -74.40 -15.77
N GLU A 338 92.75 -73.98 -16.26
CA GLU A 338 93.63 -73.04 -15.56
C GLU A 338 93.06 -71.62 -15.57
N VAL A 339 92.48 -71.19 -16.70
CA VAL A 339 91.79 -69.88 -16.82
C VAL A 339 90.65 -69.76 -15.82
N LEU A 340 89.79 -70.79 -15.70
CA LEU A 340 88.67 -70.78 -14.75
C LEU A 340 89.13 -70.68 -13.28
N ASN A 341 90.21 -71.39 -12.95
CA ASN A 341 90.81 -71.37 -11.60
C ASN A 341 91.46 -70.01 -11.28
N ASN A 342 92.06 -69.35 -12.27
CA ASN A 342 92.63 -68.01 -12.11
C ASN A 342 91.55 -66.93 -11.97
N LEU A 343 90.51 -66.94 -12.81
CA LEU A 343 89.36 -66.04 -12.69
C LEU A 343 88.68 -66.14 -11.32
N GLN A 344 88.59 -67.35 -10.74
CA GLN A 344 88.03 -67.52 -9.40
C GLN A 344 88.91 -66.90 -8.30
N LYS A 345 90.24 -67.01 -8.39
CA LYS A 345 91.17 -66.31 -7.48
C LYS A 345 91.09 -64.79 -7.64
N GLU A 346 90.98 -64.31 -8.87
CA GLU A 346 90.83 -62.88 -9.15
C GLU A 346 89.54 -62.33 -8.53
N ARG A 347 88.40 -63.01 -8.72
CA ARG A 347 87.13 -62.69 -8.04
C ARG A 347 87.31 -62.60 -6.53
N ASP A 348 87.91 -63.60 -5.91
CA ASP A 348 88.05 -63.64 -4.45
C ASP A 348 88.98 -62.53 -3.95
N SER A 349 90.05 -62.21 -4.68
CA SER A 349 90.92 -61.05 -4.41
C SER A 349 90.26 -59.68 -4.64
N LEU A 350 89.22 -59.62 -5.49
CA LEU A 350 88.44 -58.41 -5.73
C LEU A 350 87.39 -58.22 -4.62
N VAL A 351 86.76 -59.30 -4.15
CA VAL A 351 85.87 -59.27 -2.97
C VAL A 351 86.64 -58.86 -1.71
N GLU A 352 87.87 -59.33 -1.53
CA GLU A 352 88.71 -58.92 -0.41
C GLU A 352 89.14 -57.45 -0.50
N ARG A 353 89.49 -56.95 -1.70
CA ARG A 353 89.75 -55.52 -1.95
C ARG A 353 88.51 -54.65 -1.75
N LEU A 354 87.32 -55.09 -2.16
CA LEU A 354 86.07 -54.36 -1.92
C LEU A 354 85.82 -54.17 -0.41
N LYS A 355 86.00 -55.22 0.40
CA LYS A 355 85.91 -55.10 1.86
C LYS A 355 86.97 -54.16 2.45
N GLN A 356 88.19 -54.18 1.94
CA GLN A 356 89.22 -53.22 2.35
C GLN A 356 88.83 -51.77 2.01
N HIS A 357 88.15 -51.54 0.87
CA HIS A 357 87.60 -50.22 0.53
C HIS A 357 86.38 -49.84 1.38
N GLU A 358 85.50 -50.79 1.74
CA GLU A 358 84.39 -50.57 2.68
C GLU A 358 84.92 -50.17 4.08
N ASP A 359 85.90 -50.91 4.61
CA ASP A 359 86.57 -50.60 5.89
C ASP A 359 87.29 -49.24 5.86
N LEU A 360 87.89 -48.86 4.73
CA LEU A 360 88.54 -47.56 4.56
C LEU A 360 87.52 -46.42 4.45
N ASN A 361 86.43 -46.61 3.71
CA ASN A 361 85.35 -45.64 3.63
C ASN A 361 84.68 -45.43 5.00
N GLN A 362 84.51 -46.48 5.80
CA GLN A 362 83.97 -46.35 7.16
C GLN A 362 84.92 -45.57 8.09
N LYS A 363 86.26 -45.72 7.94
CA LYS A 363 87.25 -44.91 8.67
C LYS A 363 87.23 -43.46 8.21
N LEU A 364 87.23 -43.20 6.90
CA LEU A 364 87.15 -41.85 6.35
C LEU A 364 85.87 -41.12 6.77
N GLN A 365 84.73 -41.84 6.89
CA GLN A 365 83.50 -41.29 7.46
C GLN A 365 83.68 -40.89 8.94
N GLN A 366 84.30 -41.76 9.76
CA GLN A 366 84.59 -41.46 11.17
C GLN A 366 85.58 -40.31 11.35
N GLU A 367 86.58 -40.19 10.48
CA GLU A 367 87.54 -39.07 10.47
C GLU A 367 86.84 -37.77 10.05
N ARG A 368 86.00 -37.79 9.00
CA ARG A 368 85.16 -36.65 8.60
C ARG A 368 84.25 -36.19 9.74
N ASP A 369 83.62 -37.11 10.44
CA ASP A 369 82.68 -36.80 11.52
C ASP A 369 83.39 -36.18 12.73
N GLN A 370 84.57 -36.72 13.10
CA GLN A 370 85.45 -36.12 14.12
C GLN A 370 85.94 -34.73 13.73
N VAL A 371 86.36 -34.53 12.47
CA VAL A 371 86.78 -33.23 11.94
C VAL A 371 85.61 -32.23 11.92
N THR A 372 84.40 -32.69 11.62
CA THR A 372 83.18 -31.88 11.66
C THR A 372 82.86 -31.44 13.10
N GLU A 373 82.98 -32.34 14.07
CA GLU A 373 82.82 -32.02 15.49
C GLU A 373 83.87 -30.99 15.97
N GLN A 374 85.14 -31.15 15.56
CA GLN A 374 86.21 -30.18 15.85
C GLN A 374 85.93 -28.81 15.24
N TYR A 375 85.43 -28.73 14.00
CA TYR A 375 85.02 -27.46 13.38
C TYR A 375 83.82 -26.83 14.08
N GLN A 376 82.85 -27.62 14.57
CA GLN A 376 81.74 -27.09 15.37
C GLN A 376 82.25 -26.51 16.69
N GLN A 377 83.07 -27.25 17.45
CA GLN A 377 83.68 -26.77 18.70
C GLN A 377 84.55 -25.51 18.50
N TYR A 378 85.32 -25.43 17.41
CA TYR A 378 86.08 -24.23 17.07
C TYR A 378 85.17 -23.04 16.72
N THR A 379 84.07 -23.28 15.99
CA THR A 379 83.08 -22.25 15.66
C THR A 379 82.37 -21.72 16.90
N GLU A 380 82.07 -22.57 17.88
CA GLU A 380 81.52 -22.16 19.18
C GLU A 380 82.52 -21.33 20.00
N GLN A 381 83.80 -21.73 20.03
CA GLN A 381 84.86 -20.95 20.68
C GLN A 381 85.02 -19.58 20.04
N LEU A 382 85.05 -19.50 18.70
CA LEU A 382 85.16 -18.24 17.96
C LEU A 382 83.91 -17.36 18.16
N ARG A 383 82.71 -17.96 18.21
CA ARG A 383 81.47 -17.25 18.55
C ARG A 383 81.51 -16.69 19.98
N HIS A 384 82.07 -17.42 20.93
CA HIS A 384 82.22 -16.95 22.31
C HIS A 384 83.25 -15.82 22.42
N GLN A 385 84.40 -15.92 21.75
CA GLN A 385 85.39 -14.83 21.65
C GLN A 385 84.80 -13.59 20.99
N THR A 386 83.99 -13.76 19.94
CA THR A 386 83.27 -12.66 19.26
C THR A 386 82.29 -11.97 20.22
N GLN A 387 81.56 -12.72 21.04
CA GLN A 387 80.69 -12.16 22.08
C GLN A 387 81.48 -11.41 23.17
N GLN A 388 82.61 -11.95 23.63
CA GLN A 388 83.49 -11.29 24.62
C GLN A 388 84.05 -9.96 24.07
N LEU A 389 84.56 -9.97 22.83
CA LEU A 389 85.04 -8.75 22.15
C LEU A 389 83.90 -7.74 21.92
N THR A 390 82.70 -8.20 21.57
CA THR A 390 81.52 -7.33 21.44
C THR A 390 81.17 -6.68 22.78
N GLN A 391 81.18 -7.44 23.88
CA GLN A 391 80.96 -6.90 25.24
C GLN A 391 82.04 -5.88 25.60
N GLN A 392 83.32 -6.18 25.34
CA GLN A 392 84.42 -5.25 25.57
C GLN A 392 84.28 -3.96 24.74
N ILE A 393 83.85 -4.06 23.48
CA ILE A 393 83.53 -2.90 22.65
C ILE A 393 82.39 -2.10 23.27
N THR A 394 81.30 -2.71 23.74
CA THR A 394 80.19 -1.96 24.38
C THR A 394 80.60 -1.22 25.65
N VAL A 395 81.53 -1.78 26.44
CA VAL A 395 82.12 -1.09 27.60
C VAL A 395 83.00 0.08 27.14
N LEU A 396 83.92 -0.15 26.20
CA LEU A 396 84.81 0.88 25.67
C LEU A 396 84.07 2.00 24.93
N THR A 397 82.92 1.73 24.31
CA THR A 397 82.07 2.79 23.74
C THR A 397 81.39 3.62 24.84
N GLY A 398 80.92 2.99 25.93
CA GLY A 398 80.38 3.72 27.09
C GLY A 398 81.45 4.57 27.81
N GLU A 399 82.68 4.07 27.92
CA GLU A 399 83.83 4.85 28.41
C GLU A 399 84.20 5.98 27.44
N ARG A 400 84.17 5.73 26.13
CA ARG A 400 84.37 6.76 25.10
C ARG A 400 83.30 7.85 25.16
N GLU A 401 82.03 7.53 25.38
CA GLU A 401 80.96 8.52 25.55
C GLU A 401 81.17 9.37 26.81
N GLN A 402 81.57 8.75 27.92
CA GLN A 402 81.94 9.50 29.14
C GLN A 402 83.16 10.42 28.91
N LEU A 403 84.17 9.95 28.16
CA LEU A 403 85.33 10.75 27.78
C LEU A 403 84.98 11.87 26.78
N LEU A 404 84.06 11.63 25.84
CA LEU A 404 83.58 12.66 24.90
C LEU A 404 82.76 13.75 25.61
N ASN A 405 81.90 13.38 26.54
CA ASN A 405 81.19 14.36 27.38
C ASN A 405 82.18 15.20 28.18
N ARG A 406 83.18 14.56 28.82
CA ARG A 406 84.26 15.26 29.55
C ARG A 406 85.19 16.07 28.64
N GLN A 407 85.39 15.65 27.40
CA GLN A 407 86.09 16.43 26.38
C GLN A 407 85.26 17.66 26.00
N HIS A 408 83.94 17.55 25.85
CA HIS A 408 83.07 18.67 25.55
C HIS A 408 83.04 19.72 26.68
N ASP A 409 82.99 19.26 27.95
CA ASP A 409 83.17 20.13 29.12
C ASP A 409 84.51 20.90 29.07
N LEU A 410 85.59 20.19 28.70
CA LEU A 410 86.93 20.76 28.57
C LEU A 410 87.07 21.67 27.34
N GLU A 411 86.41 21.38 26.23
CA GLU A 411 86.36 22.20 25.02
C GLU A 411 85.62 23.51 25.29
N GLY A 412 84.53 23.49 26.07
CA GLY A 412 83.91 24.70 26.61
C GLY A 412 84.93 25.55 27.38
N SER A 413 85.70 24.94 28.29
CA SER A 413 86.75 25.64 29.04
C SER A 413 87.94 26.08 28.18
N LEU A 414 88.22 25.39 27.06
CA LEU A 414 89.27 25.74 26.12
C LEU A 414 88.85 26.87 25.18
N ILE A 415 87.58 26.95 24.77
CA ILE A 415 87.05 28.11 24.04
C ILE A 415 87.13 29.37 24.92
N GLU A 416 86.85 29.24 26.23
CA GLU A 416 87.11 30.31 27.19
C GLU A 416 88.60 30.68 27.32
N LEU A 417 89.55 29.78 27.02
CA LEU A 417 91.00 30.02 27.12
C LEU A 417 91.63 30.46 25.80
N GLN A 418 91.15 29.99 24.66
CA GLN A 418 91.62 30.37 23.32
C GLN A 418 91.25 31.83 23.02
N ARG A 419 90.07 32.27 23.47
CA ARG A 419 89.68 33.69 23.56
C ARG A 419 90.66 34.55 24.39
N LYS A 420 91.52 33.95 25.23
CA LYS A 420 92.56 34.63 26.03
C LYS A 420 93.98 34.43 25.44
N LEU A 421 94.10 33.82 24.26
CA LEU A 421 95.37 33.39 23.65
C LEU A 421 95.55 33.82 22.19
N GLU A 422 94.48 34.13 21.45
CA GLU A 422 94.56 34.74 20.11
C GLU A 422 95.25 36.13 20.11
N ASP A 423 95.46 36.74 21.28
CA ASP A 423 96.24 37.98 21.46
C ASP A 423 97.76 37.83 21.16
N TYR A 424 98.34 36.62 21.08
CA TYR A 424 99.80 36.44 21.05
C TYR A 424 100.37 35.33 20.11
N GLY A 425 100.90 35.74 18.95
CA GLY A 425 102.12 35.15 18.37
C GLY A 425 102.03 34.48 16.98
N ASN A 426 103.11 34.60 16.18
CA ASN A 426 103.28 33.96 14.86
C ASN A 426 104.77 33.94 14.39
N ALA A 427 105.12 33.13 13.38
CA ALA A 427 106.36 33.05 12.56
C ALA A 427 107.63 32.24 13.04
N PRO A 428 108.52 31.77 12.11
CA PRO A 428 109.46 30.62 12.32
C PRO A 428 110.96 30.84 11.90
N ALA A 429 111.76 29.76 11.66
CA ALA A 429 113.21 29.76 11.30
C ALA A 429 113.66 28.63 10.31
N ALA A 430 114.93 28.62 9.82
CA ALA A 430 115.42 27.75 8.70
C ALA A 430 116.89 27.12 8.80
N PRO A 431 117.85 27.15 7.82
CA PRO A 431 118.43 25.93 7.17
C PRO A 431 120.01 25.78 7.12
N ALA A 432 120.56 24.85 6.29
CA ALA A 432 122.01 24.44 6.21
C ALA A 432 122.62 24.26 4.77
N VAL A 433 123.90 23.82 4.61
CA VAL A 433 124.83 24.09 3.44
C VAL A 433 125.87 22.96 3.08
N GLU A 434 126.52 23.10 1.90
CA GLU A 434 127.72 22.48 1.19
C GLU A 434 129.05 22.18 2.02
N PRO A 435 130.25 21.69 1.50
CA PRO A 435 130.89 21.81 0.14
C PRO A 435 131.99 20.80 -0.46
N GLN A 436 132.00 20.62 -1.80
CA GLN A 436 133.08 20.86 -2.83
C GLN A 436 134.54 20.25 -2.87
N THR A 437 134.92 19.64 -4.02
CA THR A 437 136.22 19.73 -4.83
C THR A 437 137.57 19.20 -4.24
N PRO A 438 138.78 19.20 -4.91
CA PRO A 438 139.22 19.63 -6.28
C PRO A 438 140.30 18.80 -7.08
N ALA A 439 140.56 19.21 -8.35
CA ALA A 439 141.82 19.14 -9.15
C ALA A 439 142.36 17.80 -9.75
N VAL A 440 143.08 17.87 -10.90
CA VAL A 440 143.52 16.74 -11.76
C VAL A 440 144.97 16.86 -12.31
N PRO A 441 145.81 15.80 -12.30
CA PRO A 441 147.17 15.73 -12.87
C PRO A 441 147.17 14.86 -14.19
N PRO A 442 148.23 14.13 -14.67
CA PRO A 442 148.16 13.43 -15.97
C PRO A 442 147.21 12.22 -15.99
N GLU A 443 146.56 11.96 -14.86
CA GLU A 443 145.31 11.23 -14.81
C GLU A 443 144.31 11.75 -15.84
N VAL A 444 144.32 13.02 -16.31
CA VAL A 444 143.44 13.52 -17.42
C VAL A 444 143.40 12.58 -18.64
N GLU A 445 144.49 11.90 -19.02
CA GLU A 445 144.46 10.96 -20.16
C GLU A 445 143.87 9.59 -19.79
N GLN A 446 144.11 9.08 -18.58
CA GLN A 446 143.44 7.87 -18.06
C GLN A 446 141.99 8.14 -17.62
N GLU A 447 141.66 9.39 -17.29
CA GLU A 447 140.32 9.93 -17.09
C GLU A 447 139.65 10.17 -18.43
N LEU A 448 140.34 10.56 -19.50
CA LEU A 448 139.74 10.59 -20.84
C LEU A 448 139.45 9.17 -21.32
N GLU A 449 140.34 8.21 -21.11
CA GLU A 449 140.10 6.80 -21.47
C GLU A 449 139.05 6.14 -20.56
N SER A 450 139.00 6.47 -19.26
CA SER A 450 137.94 5.97 -18.37
C SER A 450 136.63 6.74 -18.49
N LEU A 451 136.61 8.03 -18.85
CA LEU A 451 135.40 8.75 -19.27
C LEU A 451 134.91 8.25 -20.62
N ARG A 452 135.79 7.81 -21.54
CA ARG A 452 135.39 7.09 -22.76
C ARG A 452 134.81 5.71 -22.42
N CYS A 453 135.38 5.00 -21.45
CA CYS A 453 134.84 3.73 -20.96
C CYS A 453 133.47 3.93 -20.26
N ASN A 454 133.34 4.95 -19.41
CA ASN A 454 132.11 5.32 -18.72
C ASN A 454 131.06 5.86 -19.71
N MET A 455 131.47 6.59 -20.75
CA MET A 455 130.61 6.96 -21.89
C MET A 455 130.12 5.72 -22.63
N ALA A 456 131.01 4.75 -22.91
CA ALA A 456 130.64 3.50 -23.57
C ALA A 456 129.65 2.67 -22.72
N GLN A 457 129.89 2.57 -21.41
CA GLN A 457 128.98 1.92 -20.46
C GLN A 457 127.65 2.69 -20.31
N ALA A 458 127.69 4.03 -20.34
CA ALA A 458 126.49 4.87 -20.34
C ALA A 458 125.69 4.70 -21.64
N THR A 459 126.35 4.58 -22.81
CA THR A 459 125.65 4.26 -24.06
C THR A 459 125.13 2.83 -24.06
N GLU A 460 125.86 1.84 -23.53
CA GLU A 460 125.40 0.44 -23.47
C GLU A 460 124.19 0.28 -22.53
N THR A 461 124.18 0.99 -21.38
CA THR A 461 123.04 1.02 -20.46
C THR A 461 121.88 1.86 -20.97
N LEU A 462 122.12 2.93 -21.75
CA LEU A 462 121.05 3.63 -22.48
C LEU A 462 120.47 2.73 -23.58
N GLU A 463 121.31 1.99 -24.31
CA GLU A 463 120.88 1.01 -25.32
C GLU A 463 120.15 -0.19 -24.71
N SER A 464 120.48 -0.62 -23.48
CA SER A 464 119.67 -1.61 -22.76
C SER A 464 118.34 -1.01 -22.36
N GLN A 465 118.31 0.18 -21.75
CA GLN A 465 117.07 0.87 -21.39
C GLN A 465 116.18 1.16 -22.60
N VAL A 466 116.73 1.46 -23.78
CA VAL A 466 115.96 1.61 -25.02
C VAL A 466 115.39 0.26 -25.49
N ARG A 467 116.12 -0.84 -25.38
CA ARG A 467 115.61 -2.20 -25.66
C ARG A 467 114.52 -2.62 -24.67
N ASP A 468 114.67 -2.27 -23.39
CA ASP A 468 113.72 -2.60 -22.33
C ASP A 468 112.44 -1.77 -22.48
N ASN A 469 112.55 -0.47 -22.77
CA ASN A 469 111.40 0.36 -23.14
C ASN A 469 110.70 -0.16 -24.41
N MET A 470 111.44 -0.58 -25.44
CA MET A 470 110.83 -1.15 -26.65
C MET A 470 110.08 -2.47 -26.37
N GLN A 471 110.52 -3.27 -25.39
CA GLN A 471 109.78 -4.45 -24.92
C GLN A 471 108.54 -4.06 -24.11
N LEU A 472 108.65 -3.06 -23.23
CA LEU A 472 107.52 -2.53 -22.46
C LEU A 472 106.44 -1.91 -23.36
N SER A 473 106.82 -1.17 -24.41
CA SER A 473 105.87 -0.63 -25.38
C SER A 473 105.07 -1.73 -26.09
N ARG A 474 105.72 -2.82 -26.52
CA ARG A 474 105.01 -3.97 -27.12
C ARG A 474 104.09 -4.66 -26.12
N LEU A 475 104.51 -4.81 -24.87
CA LEU A 475 103.68 -5.40 -23.83
C LEU A 475 102.47 -4.51 -23.49
N LEU A 476 102.60 -3.19 -23.59
CA LEU A 476 101.48 -2.24 -23.47
C LEU A 476 100.54 -2.35 -24.68
N GLU A 477 101.06 -2.36 -25.90
CA GLU A 477 100.31 -2.58 -27.15
C GLU A 477 99.50 -3.90 -27.08
N GLU A 478 100.11 -5.00 -26.64
CA GLU A 478 99.43 -6.29 -26.38
C GLU A 478 98.37 -6.23 -25.26
N LYS A 479 98.47 -5.29 -24.30
CA LYS A 479 97.42 -5.07 -23.29
C LYS A 479 96.31 -4.17 -23.78
N GLU A 480 96.63 -3.13 -24.55
CA GLU A 480 95.65 -2.23 -25.18
C GLU A 480 94.78 -3.02 -26.18
N ASP A 481 95.37 -3.83 -27.06
CA ASP A 481 94.64 -4.76 -27.94
C ASP A 481 93.75 -5.73 -27.13
N ARG A 482 94.25 -6.26 -26.01
CA ARG A 482 93.47 -7.18 -25.16
C ARG A 482 92.33 -6.48 -24.44
N ILE A 483 92.51 -5.24 -24.02
CA ILE A 483 91.48 -4.40 -23.41
C ILE A 483 90.43 -4.07 -24.47
N SER A 484 90.81 -3.57 -25.65
CA SER A 484 89.88 -3.27 -26.74
C SER A 484 89.17 -4.49 -27.32
N LEU A 485 89.69 -5.70 -27.16
CA LEU A 485 88.94 -6.92 -27.45
C LEU A 485 87.90 -7.23 -26.35
N LEU A 486 88.26 -7.03 -25.08
CA LEU A 486 87.34 -7.22 -23.96
C LEU A 486 86.20 -6.20 -23.95
N GLU A 487 86.51 -4.92 -24.22
CA GLU A 487 85.54 -3.83 -24.38
C GLU A 487 84.50 -4.18 -25.45
N ARG A 488 84.92 -4.60 -26.65
CA ARG A 488 83.99 -5.07 -27.70
C ARG A 488 83.15 -6.27 -27.27
N THR A 489 83.70 -7.22 -26.52
CA THR A 489 82.89 -8.35 -26.01
C THR A 489 81.88 -7.92 -24.95
N VAL A 490 82.12 -6.84 -24.21
CA VAL A 490 81.14 -6.22 -23.31
C VAL A 490 80.09 -5.46 -24.11
N GLU A 491 80.48 -4.63 -25.09
CA GLU A 491 79.54 -3.94 -25.99
C GLU A 491 78.61 -4.92 -26.73
N GLU A 492 79.11 -6.08 -27.15
CA GLU A 492 78.31 -7.16 -27.74
C GLU A 492 77.38 -7.84 -26.73
N MET A 493 77.75 -7.92 -25.44
CA MET A 493 76.89 -8.46 -24.39
C MET A 493 75.80 -7.46 -24.00
N ASP A 494 76.14 -6.19 -23.80
CA ASP A 494 75.20 -5.11 -23.52
C ASP A 494 74.13 -4.99 -24.63
N GLN A 495 74.53 -5.15 -25.90
CA GLN A 495 73.60 -5.22 -27.04
C GLN A 495 72.67 -6.44 -26.95
N ARG A 496 73.20 -7.64 -26.63
CA ARG A 496 72.39 -8.86 -26.48
C ARG A 496 71.42 -8.77 -25.30
N GLU A 497 71.83 -8.18 -24.18
CA GLU A 497 70.96 -7.92 -23.03
C GLU A 497 69.89 -6.88 -23.37
N GLY A 498 70.22 -5.83 -24.14
CA GLY A 498 69.26 -4.86 -24.67
C GLY A 498 68.23 -5.46 -25.63
N ASP A 499 68.66 -6.31 -26.57
CA ASP A 499 67.76 -7.04 -27.48
C ASP A 499 66.87 -8.03 -26.71
N GLN A 500 67.43 -8.74 -25.72
CA GLN A 500 66.68 -9.64 -24.86
C GLN A 500 65.65 -8.90 -24.00
N ALA A 501 65.98 -7.71 -23.49
CA ALA A 501 65.05 -6.86 -22.75
C ALA A 501 63.90 -6.37 -23.63
N GLN A 502 64.19 -5.90 -24.86
CA GLN A 502 63.16 -5.50 -25.83
C GLN A 502 62.23 -6.66 -26.22
N LEU A 503 62.78 -7.87 -26.42
CA LEU A 503 61.99 -9.06 -26.72
C LEU A 503 61.10 -9.48 -25.52
N LEU A 504 61.60 -9.36 -24.29
CA LEU A 504 60.80 -9.62 -23.09
C LEU A 504 59.69 -8.57 -22.91
N GLU A 505 59.95 -7.29 -23.19
CA GLU A 505 58.94 -6.24 -23.17
C GLU A 505 57.88 -6.45 -24.27
N SER A 506 58.27 -6.82 -25.50
CA SER A 506 57.32 -7.10 -26.57
C SER A 506 56.44 -8.30 -26.23
N VAL A 507 57.02 -9.41 -25.75
CA VAL A 507 56.28 -10.61 -25.29
C VAL A 507 55.38 -10.30 -24.09
N GLN A 508 55.81 -9.43 -23.17
CA GLN A 508 54.95 -8.97 -22.08
C GLN A 508 53.79 -8.11 -22.59
N SER A 509 54.02 -7.25 -23.58
CA SER A 509 52.97 -6.45 -24.21
C SER A 509 51.93 -7.35 -24.93
N ASP A 510 52.38 -8.31 -25.73
CA ASP A 510 51.54 -9.31 -26.40
C ASP A 510 50.76 -10.16 -25.40
N ARG A 511 51.39 -10.58 -24.31
CA ARG A 511 50.72 -11.28 -23.20
C ARG A 511 49.58 -10.43 -22.61
N THR A 512 49.74 -9.11 -22.48
CA THR A 512 48.64 -8.24 -22.02
C THR A 512 47.57 -8.03 -23.09
N ALA A 513 47.93 -7.94 -24.38
CA ALA A 513 46.99 -7.82 -25.49
C ALA A 513 46.14 -9.10 -25.64
N LEU A 514 46.77 -10.27 -25.64
CA LEU A 514 46.13 -11.58 -25.63
C LEU A 514 45.25 -11.78 -24.39
N SER A 515 45.72 -11.37 -23.20
CA SER A 515 44.91 -11.42 -21.98
C SER A 515 43.62 -10.59 -22.11
N ARG A 516 43.72 -9.34 -22.61
CA ARG A 516 42.57 -8.47 -22.87
C ARG A 516 41.62 -9.06 -23.92
N ALA A 517 42.15 -9.60 -25.01
CA ALA A 517 41.37 -10.25 -26.05
C ALA A 517 40.66 -11.53 -25.55
N LEU A 518 41.31 -12.30 -24.67
CA LEU A 518 40.72 -13.49 -24.04
C LEU A 518 39.63 -13.11 -23.03
N THR A 519 39.78 -12.03 -22.25
CA THR A 519 38.70 -11.52 -21.40
C THR A 519 37.52 -11.03 -22.25
N GLN A 520 37.75 -10.24 -23.31
CA GLN A 520 36.68 -9.79 -24.20
C GLN A 520 35.95 -10.97 -24.87
N ASN A 521 36.67 -11.99 -25.35
CA ASN A 521 36.05 -13.19 -25.91
C ASN A 521 35.28 -14.01 -24.86
N LYS A 522 35.70 -14.01 -23.60
CA LYS A 522 34.98 -14.65 -22.50
C LYS A 522 33.69 -13.88 -22.17
N ASP A 523 33.76 -12.55 -22.15
CA ASP A 523 32.62 -11.68 -21.83
C ASP A 523 31.58 -11.69 -22.96
N LEU A 524 32.03 -11.69 -24.23
CA LEU A 524 31.16 -11.90 -25.40
C LEU A 524 30.48 -13.28 -25.39
N LYS A 525 31.20 -14.35 -25.00
CA LYS A 525 30.59 -15.68 -24.79
C LYS A 525 29.59 -15.68 -23.63
N GLY A 526 29.85 -14.91 -22.57
CA GLY A 526 28.91 -14.63 -21.49
C GLY A 526 27.62 -14.00 -22.03
N GLN A 527 27.73 -12.86 -22.71
CA GLN A 527 26.60 -12.14 -23.32
C GLN A 527 25.81 -13.01 -24.31
N LEU A 528 26.48 -13.81 -25.14
CA LEU A 528 25.81 -14.77 -26.02
C LEU A 528 25.04 -15.84 -25.23
N SER A 529 25.60 -16.37 -24.14
CA SER A 529 24.90 -17.34 -23.29
C SER A 529 23.72 -16.72 -22.52
N GLU A 530 23.82 -15.46 -22.11
CA GLU A 530 22.75 -14.70 -21.47
C GLU A 530 21.62 -14.39 -22.46
N LEU A 531 21.95 -13.99 -23.69
CA LEU A 531 20.97 -13.80 -24.77
C LEU A 531 20.31 -15.11 -25.18
N GLN A 532 21.04 -16.22 -25.25
CA GLN A 532 20.48 -17.54 -25.53
C GLN A 532 19.55 -18.01 -24.40
N ALA A 533 19.94 -17.84 -23.13
CA ALA A 533 19.09 -18.14 -21.98
C ALA A 533 17.85 -17.24 -21.94
N GLY A 534 17.99 -15.95 -22.24
CA GLY A 534 16.89 -15.00 -22.36
C GLY A 534 15.92 -15.34 -23.48
N PHE A 535 16.43 -15.77 -24.65
CA PHE A 535 15.62 -16.24 -25.76
C PHE A 535 14.86 -17.53 -25.42
N VAL A 536 15.53 -18.53 -24.83
CA VAL A 536 14.87 -19.78 -24.38
C VAL A 536 13.81 -19.47 -23.32
N LYS A 537 14.10 -18.60 -22.36
CA LYS A 537 13.11 -18.18 -21.35
C LYS A 537 11.92 -17.47 -22.01
N MET A 538 12.16 -16.47 -22.85
CA MET A 538 11.10 -15.73 -23.56
C MET A 538 10.27 -16.65 -24.47
N SER A 539 10.88 -17.65 -25.11
CA SER A 539 10.17 -18.65 -25.91
C SER A 539 9.28 -19.56 -25.05
N ASN A 540 9.74 -19.93 -23.85
CA ASN A 540 8.95 -20.72 -22.90
C ASN A 540 7.81 -19.89 -22.28
N ASP A 541 8.12 -18.68 -21.82
CA ASP A 541 7.14 -17.71 -21.27
C ASP A 541 6.05 -17.41 -22.32
N ASN A 542 6.42 -17.20 -23.59
CA ASN A 542 5.49 -16.99 -24.70
C ASN A 542 4.67 -18.26 -25.03
N MET A 543 5.28 -19.45 -25.02
CA MET A 543 4.55 -20.72 -25.19
C MET A 543 3.51 -20.92 -24.07
N GLU A 544 3.84 -20.59 -22.83
CA GLU A 544 2.89 -20.68 -21.72
C GLU A 544 1.76 -19.65 -21.88
N ILE A 545 2.06 -18.40 -22.24
CA ILE A 545 1.06 -17.36 -22.50
C ILE A 545 0.12 -17.76 -23.64
N VAL A 546 0.65 -18.30 -24.75
CA VAL A 546 -0.17 -18.81 -25.86
C VAL A 546 -1.04 -20.00 -25.42
N THR A 547 -0.50 -20.91 -24.60
CA THR A 547 -1.26 -22.06 -24.07
C THR A 547 -2.41 -21.60 -23.15
N ARG A 548 -2.14 -20.63 -22.25
CA ARG A 548 -3.16 -20.01 -21.39
C ARG A 548 -4.22 -19.27 -22.24
N LEU A 549 -3.81 -18.51 -23.24
CA LEU A 549 -4.71 -17.80 -24.15
C LEU A 549 -5.63 -18.77 -24.91
N GLN A 550 -5.11 -19.91 -25.38
CA GLN A 550 -5.93 -20.96 -26.01
C GLN A 550 -6.92 -21.58 -25.02
N ALA A 551 -6.54 -21.82 -23.76
CA ALA A 551 -7.44 -22.31 -22.73
C ALA A 551 -8.57 -21.31 -22.42
N GLU A 552 -8.27 -20.01 -22.27
CA GLU A 552 -9.27 -18.96 -22.07
C GLU A 552 -10.19 -18.80 -23.31
N GLN A 553 -9.66 -18.93 -24.53
CA GLN A 553 -10.46 -18.92 -25.76
C GLN A 553 -11.42 -20.12 -25.82
N HIS A 554 -10.99 -21.30 -25.38
CA HIS A 554 -11.87 -22.47 -25.25
C HIS A 554 -12.95 -22.26 -24.18
N ALA A 555 -12.59 -21.75 -23.00
CA ALA A 555 -13.55 -21.44 -21.93
C ALA A 555 -14.59 -20.38 -22.35
N LEU A 556 -14.16 -19.34 -23.08
CA LEU A 556 -15.05 -18.34 -23.68
C LEU A 556 -16.00 -18.96 -24.70
N GLY A 557 -15.51 -19.88 -25.55
CA GLY A 557 -16.33 -20.63 -26.49
C GLY A 557 -17.39 -21.51 -25.81
N GLU A 558 -17.02 -22.19 -24.71
CA GLU A 558 -17.96 -22.97 -23.89
C GLU A 558 -19.01 -22.08 -23.21
N LEU A 559 -18.61 -20.94 -22.64
CA LEU A 559 -19.53 -19.97 -22.05
C LEU A 559 -20.47 -19.37 -23.10
N GLN A 560 -19.98 -19.07 -24.31
CA GLN A 560 -20.82 -18.59 -25.42
C GLN A 560 -21.83 -19.66 -25.87
N ALA A 561 -21.44 -20.93 -25.91
CA ALA A 561 -22.35 -22.04 -26.21
C ALA A 561 -23.41 -22.24 -25.11
N GLN A 562 -23.02 -22.13 -23.83
CA GLN A 562 -23.97 -22.16 -22.70
C GLN A 562 -24.95 -20.99 -22.75
N LEU A 563 -24.48 -19.78 -23.05
CA LEU A 563 -25.33 -18.59 -23.17
C LEU A 563 -26.32 -18.72 -24.34
N ALA A 564 -25.87 -19.20 -25.50
CA ALA A 564 -26.75 -19.49 -26.63
C ALA A 564 -27.81 -20.56 -26.30
N SER A 565 -27.45 -21.60 -25.51
CA SER A 565 -28.41 -22.57 -25.00
C SER A 565 -29.45 -21.91 -24.09
N LYS A 566 -29.02 -21.01 -23.19
CA LYS A 566 -29.94 -20.29 -22.29
C LYS A 566 -30.84 -19.30 -23.00
N ASP A 567 -30.35 -18.62 -24.05
CA ASP A 567 -31.19 -17.80 -24.92
C ASP A 567 -32.24 -18.66 -25.65
N SER A 568 -31.89 -19.87 -26.11
CA SER A 568 -32.86 -20.78 -26.73
C SER A 568 -33.94 -21.23 -25.74
N GLU A 569 -33.56 -21.66 -24.52
CA GLU A 569 -34.49 -21.99 -23.43
C GLU A 569 -35.42 -20.80 -23.10
N LEU A 570 -34.89 -19.57 -23.08
CA LEU A 570 -35.68 -18.36 -22.85
C LEU A 570 -36.61 -18.03 -24.02
N THR A 571 -36.25 -18.33 -25.27
CA THR A 571 -37.18 -18.19 -26.40
C THR A 571 -38.29 -19.24 -26.39
N ASP A 572 -38.00 -20.47 -25.98
CA ASP A 572 -39.02 -21.53 -25.85
C ASP A 572 -39.98 -21.23 -24.69
N LEU A 573 -39.47 -20.77 -23.54
CA LEU A 573 -40.28 -20.30 -22.42
C LEU A 573 -41.18 -19.13 -22.81
N LYS A 574 -40.68 -18.14 -23.58
CA LYS A 574 -41.49 -17.04 -24.10
C LYS A 574 -42.58 -17.52 -25.07
N GLN A 575 -42.26 -18.47 -25.96
CA GLN A 575 -43.27 -19.07 -26.85
C GLN A 575 -44.35 -19.81 -26.05
N MET A 576 -43.98 -20.65 -25.09
CA MET A 576 -44.94 -21.36 -24.22
C MET A 576 -45.81 -20.40 -23.39
N LEU A 577 -45.25 -19.30 -22.87
CA LEU A 577 -46.00 -18.26 -22.18
C LEU A 577 -47.01 -17.59 -23.13
N SER A 578 -46.58 -17.14 -24.32
CA SER A 578 -47.49 -16.51 -25.28
C SER A 578 -48.62 -17.45 -25.75
N ALA A 579 -48.31 -18.75 -25.94
CA ALA A 579 -49.32 -19.76 -26.23
C ALA A 579 -50.34 -19.86 -25.07
N LYS A 580 -49.87 -19.93 -23.81
CA LYS A 580 -50.75 -19.97 -22.64
C LYS A 580 -51.53 -18.68 -22.42
N GLU A 581 -51.00 -17.52 -22.80
CA GLU A 581 -51.75 -16.25 -22.82
C GLU A 581 -52.88 -16.28 -23.83
N THR A 582 -52.67 -16.80 -25.05
CA THR A 582 -53.74 -16.96 -26.05
C THR A 582 -54.81 -17.96 -25.60
N GLU A 583 -54.42 -19.09 -25.00
CA GLU A 583 -55.34 -20.08 -24.41
C GLU A 583 -56.17 -19.45 -23.27
N MET A 584 -55.53 -18.66 -22.40
CA MET A 584 -56.23 -17.90 -21.35
C MET A 584 -57.13 -16.78 -21.89
N SER A 585 -56.85 -16.19 -23.06
CA SER A 585 -57.79 -15.26 -23.72
C SER A 585 -59.01 -16.00 -24.24
N GLN A 586 -58.80 -17.10 -24.98
CA GLN A 586 -59.87 -17.95 -25.51
C GLN A 586 -60.79 -18.48 -24.41
N LEU A 587 -60.24 -18.91 -23.26
CA LEU A 587 -61.02 -19.35 -22.10
C LEU A 587 -61.81 -18.19 -21.45
N ARG A 588 -61.27 -16.97 -21.39
CA ARG A 588 -62.01 -15.79 -20.91
C ARG A 588 -63.13 -15.39 -21.86
N GLU A 589 -62.88 -15.40 -23.16
CA GLU A 589 -63.87 -15.09 -24.21
C GLU A 589 -65.01 -16.12 -24.21
N ALA A 590 -64.69 -17.42 -24.09
CA ALA A 590 -65.68 -18.49 -23.92
C ALA A 590 -66.49 -18.34 -22.62
N SER A 591 -65.83 -17.97 -21.51
CA SER A 591 -66.52 -17.71 -20.24
C SER A 591 -67.51 -16.54 -20.33
N GLN A 592 -67.10 -15.44 -20.97
CA GLN A 592 -68.00 -14.29 -21.25
C GLN A 592 -69.12 -14.63 -22.23
N HIS A 593 -68.92 -15.61 -23.14
CA HIS A 593 -70.00 -16.09 -24.01
C HIS A 593 -71.06 -16.85 -23.19
N LEU A 594 -70.62 -17.81 -22.37
CA LEU A 594 -71.49 -18.59 -21.48
C LEU A 594 -72.24 -17.70 -20.48
N GLU A 595 -71.61 -16.65 -19.95
CA GLU A 595 -72.24 -15.66 -19.07
C GLU A 595 -73.36 -14.89 -19.80
N LYS A 596 -73.12 -14.47 -21.05
CA LYS A 596 -74.13 -13.80 -21.90
C LYS A 596 -75.27 -14.74 -22.29
N GLU A 597 -74.99 -16.02 -22.51
CA GLU A 597 -76.01 -17.04 -22.76
C GLU A 597 -76.85 -17.32 -21.51
N SER A 598 -76.23 -17.41 -20.33
CA SER A 598 -76.94 -17.55 -19.05
C SER A 598 -77.86 -16.36 -18.80
N TYR A 599 -77.38 -15.13 -19.00
CA TYR A 599 -78.20 -13.92 -18.86
C TYR A 599 -79.39 -13.89 -19.81
N GLN A 600 -79.21 -14.36 -21.05
CA GLN A 600 -80.32 -14.52 -22.00
C GLN A 600 -81.32 -15.60 -21.56
N GLN A 601 -80.85 -16.74 -21.06
CA GLN A 601 -81.72 -17.79 -20.53
C GLN A 601 -82.51 -17.32 -19.30
N ASP A 602 -81.89 -16.62 -18.36
CA ASP A 602 -82.58 -16.07 -17.19
C ASP A 602 -83.60 -14.97 -17.59
N GLN A 603 -83.30 -14.11 -18.58
CA GLN A 603 -84.29 -13.16 -19.12
C GLN A 603 -85.48 -13.88 -19.78
N ILE A 604 -85.25 -14.98 -20.49
CA ILE A 604 -86.33 -15.81 -21.09
C ILE A 604 -87.17 -16.48 -19.99
N LYS A 605 -86.52 -16.98 -18.93
CA LYS A 605 -87.12 -17.65 -17.77
C LYS A 605 -87.95 -16.70 -16.90
N ASP A 606 -87.51 -15.47 -16.70
CA ASP A 606 -88.33 -14.46 -16.01
C ASP A 606 -89.48 -13.95 -16.90
N ARG A 607 -89.31 -13.85 -18.22
CA ARG A 607 -90.45 -13.66 -19.14
C ARG A 607 -91.46 -14.79 -19.07
N LEU A 608 -91.02 -16.05 -19.00
CA LEU A 608 -91.91 -17.20 -18.80
C LEU A 608 -92.66 -17.09 -17.47
N ARG A 609 -91.98 -16.79 -16.36
CA ARG A 609 -92.62 -16.53 -15.06
C ARG A 609 -93.64 -15.39 -15.09
N HIS A 610 -93.36 -14.31 -15.84
CA HIS A 610 -94.33 -13.23 -16.03
C HIS A 610 -95.57 -13.70 -16.79
N TYR A 611 -95.42 -14.53 -17.83
CA TYR A 611 -96.56 -15.13 -18.53
C TYR A 611 -97.32 -16.16 -17.68
N GLU A 612 -96.63 -16.95 -16.86
CA GLU A 612 -97.25 -17.88 -15.89
C GLU A 612 -98.08 -17.12 -14.84
N ALA A 613 -97.53 -16.05 -14.26
CA ALA A 613 -98.25 -15.20 -13.32
C ALA A 613 -99.40 -14.43 -13.98
N GLN A 614 -99.23 -13.99 -15.24
CA GLN A 614 -100.31 -13.35 -16.00
C GLN A 614 -101.44 -14.34 -16.34
N ALA A 615 -101.12 -15.59 -16.67
CA ALA A 615 -102.11 -16.64 -16.88
C ALA A 615 -102.90 -16.91 -15.59
N GLN A 616 -102.21 -17.07 -14.45
CA GLN A 616 -102.86 -17.22 -13.14
C GLN A 616 -103.77 -16.02 -12.80
N LEU A 617 -103.36 -14.79 -13.12
CA LEU A 617 -104.19 -13.61 -12.92
C LEU A 617 -105.44 -13.63 -13.82
N VAL A 618 -105.31 -14.02 -15.09
CA VAL A 618 -106.44 -14.19 -16.01
C VAL A 618 -107.39 -15.28 -15.50
N ASP A 619 -106.87 -16.43 -15.03
CA ASP A 619 -107.67 -17.48 -14.42
C ASP A 619 -108.44 -16.96 -13.18
N THR A 620 -107.80 -16.17 -12.29
CA THR A 620 -108.52 -15.57 -11.15
C THR A 620 -109.59 -14.58 -11.57
N LEU A 621 -109.32 -13.68 -12.52
CA LEU A 621 -110.30 -12.71 -13.03
C LEU A 621 -111.45 -13.40 -13.77
N GLN A 622 -111.18 -14.52 -14.45
CA GLN A 622 -112.20 -15.30 -15.13
C GLN A 622 -113.08 -16.08 -14.14
N ASN A 623 -112.51 -16.60 -13.05
CA ASN A 623 -113.26 -17.19 -11.94
C ASN A 623 -114.13 -16.15 -11.20
N GLU A 624 -113.60 -14.94 -10.96
CA GLU A 624 -114.35 -13.81 -10.39
C GLU A 624 -115.48 -13.38 -11.33
N LEU A 625 -115.23 -13.32 -12.64
CA LEU A 625 -116.25 -13.02 -13.64
C LEU A 625 -117.38 -14.07 -13.65
N THR A 626 -117.05 -15.36 -13.58
CA THR A 626 -118.09 -16.41 -13.46
C THR A 626 -118.85 -16.32 -12.14
N SER A 627 -118.18 -16.04 -11.01
CA SER A 627 -118.84 -15.82 -9.71
C SER A 627 -119.80 -14.61 -9.75
N ALA A 628 -119.42 -13.53 -10.42
CA ALA A 628 -120.27 -12.38 -10.66
C ALA A 628 -121.44 -12.69 -11.62
N GLN A 629 -121.23 -13.55 -12.62
CA GLN A 629 -122.28 -14.04 -13.52
C GLN A 629 -123.29 -14.92 -12.77
N ASP A 630 -122.84 -15.89 -11.98
CA ASP A 630 -123.67 -16.73 -11.12
C ASP A 630 -124.49 -15.87 -10.13
N MET A 631 -123.87 -14.83 -9.55
CA MET A 631 -124.56 -13.87 -8.67
C MET A 631 -125.59 -13.02 -9.45
N MET A 632 -125.30 -12.61 -10.68
CA MET A 632 -126.27 -11.92 -11.53
C MET A 632 -127.43 -12.85 -11.95
N GLU A 633 -127.18 -14.13 -12.21
CA GLU A 633 -128.25 -15.10 -12.47
C GLU A 633 -129.11 -15.35 -11.22
N ALA A 634 -128.50 -15.44 -10.03
CA ALA A 634 -129.22 -15.52 -8.75
C ALA A 634 -130.08 -14.26 -8.49
N LEU A 635 -129.56 -13.06 -8.77
CA LEU A 635 -130.35 -11.81 -8.68
C LEU A 635 -131.43 -11.72 -9.79
N THR A 636 -131.19 -12.31 -10.95
CA THR A 636 -132.16 -12.34 -12.07
C THR A 636 -133.30 -13.32 -11.82
N THR A 637 -133.01 -14.48 -11.25
CA THR A 637 -134.01 -15.45 -10.79
C THR A 637 -134.84 -14.86 -9.64
N GLN A 638 -134.23 -14.24 -8.62
CA GLN A 638 -134.95 -13.48 -7.59
C GLN A 638 -135.83 -12.36 -8.18
N ASN A 639 -135.34 -11.61 -9.18
CA ASN A 639 -136.16 -10.63 -9.91
C ASN A 639 -137.33 -11.28 -10.67
N SER A 640 -137.15 -12.49 -11.22
CA SER A 640 -138.23 -13.23 -11.88
C SER A 640 -139.27 -13.74 -10.87
N GLU A 641 -138.85 -14.14 -9.66
CA GLU A 641 -139.74 -14.53 -8.56
C GLU A 641 -140.52 -13.33 -8.02
N LEU A 642 -139.87 -12.19 -7.82
CA LEU A 642 -140.52 -10.92 -7.44
C LEU A 642 -141.53 -10.46 -8.49
N ARG A 643 -141.19 -10.54 -9.79
CA ARG A 643 -142.15 -10.28 -10.89
C ARG A 643 -143.31 -11.27 -10.87
N THR A 644 -143.05 -12.54 -10.57
CA THR A 644 -144.09 -13.57 -10.44
C THR A 644 -144.99 -13.33 -9.21
N MET A 645 -144.46 -12.78 -8.12
CA MET A 645 -145.24 -12.35 -6.95
C MET A 645 -146.08 -11.10 -7.25
N LEU A 646 -145.55 -10.12 -7.98
CA LEU A 646 -146.30 -8.95 -8.49
C LEU A 646 -147.46 -9.35 -9.41
N ILE A 647 -147.26 -10.32 -10.30
CA ILE A 647 -148.32 -10.88 -11.15
C ILE A 647 -149.37 -11.61 -10.29
N LYS A 648 -148.95 -12.42 -9.31
CA LYS A 648 -149.87 -13.07 -8.36
C LYS A 648 -150.67 -12.09 -7.49
N ALA A 649 -150.12 -10.91 -7.19
CA ALA A 649 -150.82 -9.85 -6.46
C ALA A 649 -151.87 -9.12 -7.31
N THR A 650 -151.77 -9.16 -8.64
CA THR A 650 -152.66 -8.43 -9.56
C THR A 650 -153.81 -9.28 -10.13
N GLU A 651 -153.83 -10.60 -9.93
CA GLU A 651 -154.86 -11.51 -10.48
C GLU A 651 -155.84 -12.10 -9.43
N ILE A 652 -156.63 -11.25 -8.77
CA ILE A 652 -157.89 -11.67 -8.12
C ILE A 652 -159.10 -10.98 -8.77
N LYS A 653 -159.86 -11.79 -9.51
CA LYS A 653 -161.16 -11.51 -10.18
C LYS A 653 -162.34 -11.53 -9.17
N PRO A 654 -163.61 -11.23 -9.57
CA PRO A 654 -164.10 -10.16 -10.46
C PRO A 654 -165.48 -9.52 -10.07
N GLY A 655 -165.81 -8.34 -10.62
CA GLY A 655 -167.09 -8.09 -11.34
C GLY A 655 -168.40 -7.69 -10.62
N ASN A 656 -169.22 -6.91 -11.36
CA ASN A 656 -170.68 -6.66 -11.23
C ASN A 656 -171.15 -5.87 -9.98
N GLN A 657 -171.90 -4.74 -10.03
CA GLN A 657 -172.84 -4.21 -11.04
C GLN A 657 -172.96 -2.65 -11.01
N SER A 658 -173.47 -2.08 -12.11
CA SER A 658 -174.16 -0.79 -12.34
C SER A 658 -174.08 0.44 -11.39
N ASN A 659 -173.84 1.59 -12.04
CA ASN A 659 -174.34 2.96 -11.80
C ASN A 659 -173.64 3.89 -10.80
N ASN A 660 -173.41 5.13 -11.27
CA ASN A 660 -173.06 6.37 -10.55
C ASN A 660 -171.71 6.38 -9.79
N ASP A 661 -171.13 7.53 -9.42
CA ASP A 661 -171.06 8.89 -10.02
C ASP A 661 -169.98 9.67 -9.22
N GLY A 662 -169.35 10.70 -9.82
CA GLY A 662 -168.57 11.72 -9.10
C GLY A 662 -167.14 11.40 -8.61
N LEU A 663 -166.17 12.11 -9.22
CA LEU A 663 -165.12 12.96 -8.60
C LEU A 663 -164.10 12.42 -7.56
N ASP A 664 -162.84 12.82 -7.81
CA ASP A 664 -161.72 13.18 -6.90
C ASP A 664 -161.23 12.16 -5.83
N ASP A 665 -159.92 11.88 -5.71
CA ASP A 665 -158.93 12.76 -5.05
C ASP A 665 -157.46 12.43 -5.46
N ASP A 666 -156.49 13.32 -5.15
CA ASP A 666 -155.09 13.29 -5.65
C ASP A 666 -154.08 13.12 -4.49
N THR A 667 -153.78 11.87 -4.08
CA THR A 667 -152.88 11.58 -2.93
C THR A 667 -151.75 10.56 -3.16
N ASP A 668 -151.88 9.57 -4.04
CA ASP A 668 -150.94 8.42 -4.09
C ASP A 668 -149.57 8.66 -4.78
N LYS A 669 -149.28 9.87 -5.28
CA LYS A 669 -148.05 10.15 -6.07
C LYS A 669 -146.84 10.60 -5.23
N THR A 670 -147.00 10.81 -3.92
CA THR A 670 -145.90 11.23 -3.02
C THR A 670 -145.12 10.03 -2.47
N ASN A 671 -145.80 9.03 -1.93
CA ASN A 671 -145.17 7.88 -1.25
C ASN A 671 -144.14 7.17 -2.14
N ALA A 672 -144.48 6.89 -3.41
CA ALA A 672 -143.58 6.27 -4.37
C ALA A 672 -142.38 7.15 -4.79
N ARG A 673 -142.45 8.48 -4.58
CA ARG A 673 -141.29 9.37 -4.73
C ARG A 673 -140.38 9.31 -3.51
N ASP A 674 -140.96 9.28 -2.32
CA ASP A 674 -140.20 9.26 -1.07
C ASP A 674 -139.46 7.93 -0.86
N GLU A 675 -140.03 6.80 -1.29
CA GLU A 675 -139.32 5.50 -1.35
C GLU A 675 -138.13 5.52 -2.33
N ILE A 676 -138.29 6.13 -3.51
CA ILE A 676 -137.19 6.31 -4.47
C ILE A 676 -136.12 7.23 -3.88
N ILE A 677 -136.50 8.34 -3.23
CA ILE A 677 -135.56 9.24 -2.54
C ILE A 677 -134.84 8.52 -1.41
N GLN A 678 -135.52 7.66 -0.64
CA GLN A 678 -134.91 6.87 0.44
C GLN A 678 -133.88 5.87 -0.12
N SER A 679 -134.22 5.11 -1.16
CA SER A 679 -133.27 4.19 -1.81
C SER A 679 -132.07 4.92 -2.44
N LEU A 680 -132.26 6.13 -2.97
CA LEU A 680 -131.17 7.00 -3.42
C LEU A 680 -130.33 7.53 -2.26
N GLN A 681 -130.92 7.88 -1.11
CA GLN A 681 -130.16 8.26 0.08
C GLN A 681 -129.35 7.09 0.65
N ASP A 682 -129.87 5.87 0.64
CA ASP A 682 -129.18 4.70 1.19
C ASP A 682 -128.07 4.19 0.25
N THR A 683 -128.28 4.26 -1.08
CA THR A 683 -127.18 4.05 -2.05
C THR A 683 -126.13 5.17 -2.02
N ILE A 684 -126.52 6.42 -1.77
CA ILE A 684 -125.56 7.50 -1.49
C ILE A 684 -124.75 7.20 -0.22
N LYS A 685 -125.40 6.82 0.90
CA LYS A 685 -124.68 6.44 2.14
C LYS A 685 -123.70 5.28 1.91
N GLN A 686 -124.09 4.29 1.09
CA GLN A 686 -123.19 3.20 0.72
C GLN A 686 -122.00 3.71 -0.12
N LEU A 687 -122.24 4.51 -1.16
CA LEU A 687 -121.14 5.11 -1.94
C LEU A 687 -120.26 6.05 -1.09
N GLU A 688 -120.81 6.70 -0.06
CA GLU A 688 -120.02 7.51 0.89
C GLU A 688 -119.22 6.65 1.87
N SER A 689 -119.70 5.46 2.25
CA SER A 689 -118.93 4.51 3.07
C SER A 689 -117.86 3.78 2.27
N GLU A 690 -118.13 3.43 1.00
CA GLU A 690 -117.16 2.90 0.04
C GLU A 690 -116.09 3.95 -0.30
N ARG A 691 -116.49 5.22 -0.52
CA ARG A 691 -115.55 6.36 -0.63
C ARG A 691 -114.72 6.51 0.64
N GLY A 692 -115.31 6.35 1.82
CA GLY A 692 -114.61 6.38 3.11
C GLY A 692 -113.59 5.25 3.24
N SER A 693 -113.96 4.02 2.89
CA SER A 693 -113.07 2.85 2.87
C SER A 693 -111.93 3.02 1.87
N MET A 694 -112.21 3.52 0.66
CA MET A 694 -111.18 3.89 -0.31
C MET A 694 -110.24 4.99 0.20
N TYR A 695 -110.75 5.96 0.96
CA TYR A 695 -109.94 7.03 1.53
C TYR A 695 -109.03 6.53 2.67
N GLU A 696 -109.51 5.59 3.50
CA GLU A 696 -108.66 4.89 4.47
C GLU A 696 -107.65 3.97 3.79
N ASN A 697 -108.03 3.17 2.79
CA ASN A 697 -107.09 2.34 2.02
C ASN A 697 -105.97 3.18 1.37
N LEU A 698 -106.31 4.34 0.78
CA LEU A 698 -105.31 5.28 0.25
C LEU A 698 -104.46 5.93 1.35
N LYS A 699 -105.02 6.17 2.54
CA LYS A 699 -104.31 6.70 3.72
C LYS A 699 -103.38 5.66 4.35
N GLU A 700 -103.75 4.38 4.36
CA GLU A 700 -102.89 3.26 4.76
C GLU A 700 -101.80 3.01 3.73
N GLN A 701 -102.13 2.99 2.43
CA GLN A 701 -101.15 2.85 1.35
C GLN A 701 -100.15 4.03 1.36
N ARG A 702 -100.61 5.25 1.66
CA ARG A 702 -99.74 6.41 1.86
C ARG A 702 -98.87 6.25 3.11
N GLN A 703 -99.42 5.83 4.25
CA GLN A 703 -98.61 5.54 5.45
C GLN A 703 -97.58 4.43 5.21
N LEU A 704 -97.88 3.42 4.38
CA LEU A 704 -96.90 2.40 3.99
C LEU A 704 -95.82 3.00 3.10
N SER A 705 -96.18 3.85 2.14
CA SER A 705 -95.21 4.62 1.34
C SER A 705 -94.36 5.57 2.20
N ASP A 706 -94.92 6.19 3.23
CA ASP A 706 -94.22 7.09 4.14
C ASP A 706 -93.27 6.28 5.06
N ARG A 707 -93.70 5.11 5.58
CA ARG A 707 -92.85 4.19 6.35
C ARG A 707 -91.71 3.60 5.51
N LEU A 708 -91.97 3.23 4.26
CA LEU A 708 -90.95 2.79 3.32
C LEU A 708 -90.01 3.93 2.94
N GLY A 709 -90.54 5.15 2.78
CA GLY A 709 -89.76 6.37 2.59
C GLY A 709 -88.82 6.66 3.77
N ILE A 710 -89.30 6.47 5.01
CA ILE A 710 -88.50 6.55 6.23
C ILE A 710 -87.45 5.43 6.25
N GLN A 711 -87.79 4.17 5.98
CA GLN A 711 -86.77 3.09 5.91
C GLN A 711 -85.72 3.32 4.81
N ILE A 712 -86.10 3.91 3.68
CA ILE A 712 -85.16 4.30 2.61
C ILE A 712 -84.31 5.50 3.06
N ALA A 713 -84.86 6.44 3.82
CA ALA A 713 -84.10 7.54 4.43
C ALA A 713 -83.12 7.02 5.50
N ASP A 714 -83.55 6.11 6.38
CA ASP A 714 -82.73 5.46 7.40
C ASP A 714 -81.58 4.65 6.76
N LEU A 715 -81.87 3.86 5.71
CA LEU A 715 -80.85 3.13 4.96
C LEU A 715 -79.89 4.06 4.20
N ASN A 716 -80.38 5.18 3.67
CA ASN A 716 -79.52 6.20 3.06
C ASN A 716 -78.69 6.94 4.12
N GLU A 717 -79.21 7.22 5.31
CA GLU A 717 -78.44 7.84 6.39
C GLU A 717 -77.42 6.86 6.99
N GLU A 718 -77.73 5.56 7.05
CA GLU A 718 -76.79 4.51 7.43
C GLU A 718 -75.68 4.34 6.37
N LEU A 719 -76.01 4.45 5.08
CA LEU A 719 -75.03 4.56 3.98
C LEU A 719 -74.18 5.83 4.11
N ILE A 720 -74.80 6.98 4.36
CA ILE A 720 -74.10 8.26 4.54
C ILE A 720 -73.13 8.17 5.72
N ARG A 721 -73.55 7.60 6.87
CA ARG A 721 -72.67 7.34 8.02
C ARG A 721 -71.48 6.45 7.64
N LYS A 722 -71.73 5.32 6.96
CA LYS A 722 -70.68 4.42 6.43
C LYS A 722 -69.71 5.12 5.47
N THR A 723 -70.15 6.14 4.72
CA THR A 723 -69.26 6.96 3.87
C THR A 723 -68.63 8.16 4.58
N ALA A 724 -69.24 8.69 5.65
CA ALA A 724 -68.72 9.82 6.42
C ALA A 724 -67.52 9.41 7.27
N ASP A 725 -67.53 8.19 7.81
CA ASP A 725 -66.39 7.55 8.50
C ASP A 725 -65.21 7.23 7.55
N SER A 726 -65.29 7.60 6.26
CA SER A 726 -64.27 7.34 5.22
C SER A 726 -63.49 8.58 4.76
N GLN A 727 -63.55 9.71 5.46
CA GLN A 727 -62.58 10.81 5.29
C GLN A 727 -61.64 10.92 6.50
N PRO A 728 -60.31 10.93 6.30
CA PRO A 728 -59.36 10.95 7.41
C PRO A 728 -59.26 12.35 8.03
N ALA A 729 -59.93 12.54 9.16
CA ALA A 729 -59.49 13.52 10.15
C ALA A 729 -58.20 13.02 10.82
N GLU A 730 -57.29 13.93 11.17
CA GLU A 730 -56.03 13.55 11.80
C GLU A 730 -56.27 13.01 13.22
N GLY A 731 -55.77 11.79 13.50
CA GLY A 731 -55.42 11.42 14.88
C GLY A 731 -56.24 10.35 15.61
N GLU A 732 -56.98 9.44 14.95
CA GLU A 732 -57.31 8.15 15.58
C GLU A 732 -57.54 7.04 14.53
N ASN A 733 -56.88 5.88 14.69
CA ASN A 733 -56.94 4.79 13.70
C ASN A 733 -58.09 3.82 14.01
N PRO A 734 -58.97 3.48 13.04
CA PRO A 734 -59.91 2.39 13.21
C PRO A 734 -59.18 1.03 13.31
N PRO A 735 -59.79 0.01 13.95
CA PRO A 735 -59.20 -1.31 14.07
C PRO A 735 -59.15 -2.02 12.70
N ILE A 736 -58.01 -1.90 12.02
CA ILE A 736 -57.67 -2.55 10.74
C ILE A 736 -58.12 -4.02 10.78
N SER A 737 -58.88 -4.48 9.78
CA SER A 737 -59.35 -5.87 9.80
C SER A 737 -58.16 -6.83 9.75
N ARG A 738 -58.32 -8.03 10.34
CA ARG A 738 -57.23 -9.03 10.37
C ARG A 738 -56.72 -9.40 8.97
N SER A 739 -57.55 -9.28 7.94
CA SER A 739 -57.16 -9.50 6.54
C SER A 739 -56.27 -8.37 6.01
N GLU A 740 -56.70 -7.11 6.19
CA GLU A 740 -55.95 -5.93 5.73
C GLU A 740 -54.65 -5.77 6.51
N TYR A 741 -54.64 -6.06 7.82
CA TYR A 741 -53.42 -6.06 8.63
C TYR A 741 -52.41 -7.11 8.13
N LEU A 742 -52.86 -8.30 7.74
CA LEU A 742 -51.99 -9.32 7.16
C LEU A 742 -51.46 -8.89 5.78
N GLN A 743 -52.31 -8.35 4.91
CA GLN A 743 -51.89 -7.85 3.59
C GLN A 743 -50.89 -6.69 3.70
N LEU A 744 -51.18 -5.70 4.56
CA LEU A 744 -50.29 -4.57 4.84
C LEU A 744 -48.98 -5.02 5.47
N ARG A 745 -49.03 -6.01 6.38
CA ARG A 745 -47.83 -6.62 6.96
C ARG A 745 -46.97 -7.32 5.91
N THR A 746 -47.55 -8.17 5.06
CA THR A 746 -46.79 -8.84 3.98
C THR A 746 -46.24 -7.84 2.96
N ALA A 747 -46.99 -6.78 2.64
CA ALA A 747 -46.47 -5.69 1.81
C ALA A 747 -45.30 -4.94 2.49
N MET A 748 -45.38 -4.68 3.80
CA MET A 748 -44.29 -4.08 4.58
C MET A 748 -43.07 -5.00 4.66
N GLU A 749 -43.25 -6.30 4.88
CA GLU A 749 -42.19 -7.32 4.89
C GLU A 749 -41.50 -7.41 3.52
N MET A 750 -42.26 -7.41 2.41
CA MET A 750 -41.72 -7.36 1.04
C MET A 750 -40.99 -6.04 0.73
N ILE A 751 -41.45 -4.90 1.24
CA ILE A 751 -40.77 -3.61 1.08
C ILE A 751 -39.48 -3.57 1.91
N GLN A 752 -39.52 -4.09 3.14
CA GLN A 752 -38.35 -4.21 4.01
C GLN A 752 -37.29 -5.11 3.39
N GLU A 753 -37.67 -6.29 2.88
CA GLU A 753 -36.77 -7.23 2.21
C GLU A 753 -36.12 -6.60 0.97
N LYS A 754 -36.89 -5.93 0.10
CA LYS A 754 -36.36 -5.19 -1.05
C LYS A 754 -35.43 -4.05 -0.64
N TYR A 755 -35.77 -3.29 0.40
CA TYR A 755 -34.92 -2.19 0.86
C TYR A 755 -33.61 -2.69 1.47
N LEU A 756 -33.66 -3.82 2.19
CA LEU A 756 -32.49 -4.48 2.77
C LEU A 756 -31.57 -5.05 1.68
N HIS A 757 -32.13 -5.71 0.67
CA HIS A 757 -31.38 -6.18 -0.51
C HIS A 757 -30.74 -5.01 -1.27
N VAL A 758 -31.49 -3.93 -1.56
CA VAL A 758 -30.93 -2.73 -2.24
C VAL A 758 -29.87 -2.02 -1.38
N MET A 759 -29.97 -2.07 -0.05
CA MET A 759 -28.92 -1.58 0.84
C MET A 759 -27.67 -2.48 0.82
N GLN A 760 -27.83 -3.80 0.72
CA GLN A 760 -26.71 -4.75 0.55
C GLN A 760 -26.03 -4.58 -0.81
N ASP A 761 -26.81 -4.51 -1.90
CA ASP A 761 -26.30 -4.25 -3.25
C ASP A 761 -25.54 -2.93 -3.31
N LYS A 762 -26.07 -1.88 -2.65
CA LYS A 762 -25.39 -0.58 -2.57
C LYS A 762 -24.11 -0.63 -1.73
N ALA A 763 -24.09 -1.41 -0.63
CA ALA A 763 -22.87 -1.62 0.16
C ALA A 763 -21.81 -2.38 -0.67
N GLU A 764 -22.19 -3.49 -1.32
CA GLU A 764 -21.30 -4.22 -2.22
C GLU A 764 -20.79 -3.38 -3.39
N LEU A 765 -21.63 -2.51 -3.96
CA LEU A 765 -21.22 -1.58 -5.02
C LEU A 765 -20.29 -0.48 -4.51
N SER A 766 -20.43 -0.07 -3.24
CA SER A 766 -19.46 0.82 -2.59
C SER A 766 -18.13 0.11 -2.36
N ASP A 767 -18.14 -1.09 -1.77
CA ASP A 767 -16.93 -1.89 -1.55
C ASP A 767 -16.19 -2.18 -2.87
N LYS A 768 -16.93 -2.41 -3.96
CA LYS A 768 -16.38 -2.59 -5.33
C LYS A 768 -15.87 -1.28 -5.93
N ALA A 769 -16.48 -0.14 -5.63
CA ALA A 769 -15.99 1.18 -6.04
C ALA A 769 -14.66 1.51 -5.32
N ASP A 770 -14.61 1.35 -4.00
CA ASP A 770 -13.40 1.55 -3.18
C ASP A 770 -12.24 0.66 -3.65
N GLN A 771 -12.52 -0.61 -4.00
CA GLN A 771 -11.56 -1.53 -4.61
C GLN A 771 -11.05 -1.06 -5.98
N LEU A 772 -11.93 -0.51 -6.82
CA LEU A 772 -11.55 0.04 -8.12
C LEU A 772 -10.77 1.36 -7.99
N GLU A 773 -11.09 2.22 -7.03
CA GLU A 773 -10.31 3.43 -6.74
C GLU A 773 -8.90 3.07 -6.22
N HIS A 774 -8.77 2.06 -5.35
CA HIS A 774 -7.47 1.54 -4.94
C HIS A 774 -6.67 0.95 -6.12
N LEU A 775 -7.32 0.22 -7.04
CA LEU A 775 -6.66 -0.31 -8.23
C LEU A 775 -6.24 0.81 -9.20
N VAL A 776 -7.05 1.85 -9.38
CA VAL A 776 -6.71 3.02 -10.20
C VAL A 776 -5.52 3.79 -9.61
N LEU A 777 -5.48 3.98 -8.28
CA LEU A 777 -4.33 4.59 -7.60
C LEU A 777 -3.05 3.76 -7.76
N GLN A 778 -3.14 2.42 -7.69
CA GLN A 778 -1.99 1.55 -7.95
C GLN A 778 -1.52 1.66 -9.41
N LEU A 779 -2.44 1.54 -10.37
CA LEU A 779 -2.14 1.66 -11.81
C LEU A 779 -1.60 3.05 -12.18
N GLN A 780 -2.01 4.11 -11.48
CA GLN A 780 -1.42 5.43 -11.63
C GLN A 780 0.04 5.45 -11.14
N GLY A 781 0.34 4.92 -9.94
CA GLY A 781 1.72 4.83 -9.45
C GLY A 781 2.62 3.95 -10.32
N GLU A 782 2.09 2.86 -10.86
CA GLU A 782 2.78 2.04 -11.87
C GLU A 782 3.03 2.82 -13.17
N SER A 783 2.04 3.60 -13.64
CA SER A 783 2.17 4.45 -14.83
C SER A 783 3.19 5.59 -14.64
N GLU A 784 3.23 6.20 -13.45
CA GLU A 784 4.22 7.21 -13.08
C GLU A 784 5.64 6.59 -13.06
N THR A 785 5.78 5.39 -12.48
CA THR A 785 7.05 4.62 -12.48
C THR A 785 7.51 4.26 -13.91
N ILE A 786 6.57 3.89 -14.79
CA ILE A 786 6.85 3.65 -16.21
C ILE A 786 7.28 4.96 -16.91
N GLY A 787 6.68 6.10 -16.55
CA GLY A 787 7.09 7.43 -17.02
C GLY A 787 8.50 7.81 -16.61
N GLU A 788 8.91 7.51 -15.37
CA GLU A 788 10.29 7.66 -14.92
C GLU A 788 11.24 6.75 -15.71
N TYR A 789 10.89 5.48 -15.93
CA TYR A 789 11.71 4.54 -16.71
C TYR A 789 11.88 4.98 -18.17
N ILE A 790 10.81 5.46 -18.81
CA ILE A 790 10.85 6.04 -20.17
C ILE A 790 11.78 7.27 -20.19
N SER A 791 11.71 8.12 -19.17
CA SER A 791 12.56 9.32 -19.06
C SER A 791 14.04 8.96 -18.87
N LEU A 792 14.33 7.97 -18.03
CA LEU A 792 15.68 7.42 -17.83
C LEU A 792 16.23 6.76 -19.10
N TYR A 793 15.40 5.99 -19.81
CA TYR A 793 15.76 5.36 -21.08
C TYR A 793 16.08 6.41 -22.15
N HIS A 794 15.26 7.47 -22.28
CA HIS A 794 15.55 8.58 -23.19
C HIS A 794 16.86 9.29 -22.83
N HIS A 795 17.13 9.53 -21.54
CA HIS A 795 18.38 10.15 -21.09
C HIS A 795 19.60 9.25 -21.37
N GLN A 796 19.51 7.96 -21.08
CA GLN A 796 20.56 6.97 -21.38
C GLN A 796 20.82 6.87 -22.90
N ARG A 797 19.76 6.85 -23.71
CA ARG A 797 19.86 6.80 -25.18
C ARG A 797 20.47 8.09 -25.76
N ALA A 798 20.14 9.26 -25.22
CA ALA A 798 20.78 10.52 -25.58
C ALA A 798 22.28 10.54 -25.22
N LEU A 799 22.66 10.04 -24.03
CA LEU A 799 24.05 9.90 -23.63
C LEU A 799 24.84 8.91 -24.50
N LEU A 800 24.21 7.80 -24.93
CA LEU A 800 24.82 6.86 -25.88
C LEU A 800 25.02 7.51 -27.25
N GLN A 801 24.02 8.20 -27.79
CA GLN A 801 24.13 8.94 -29.05
C GLN A 801 25.17 10.07 -28.98
N GLN A 802 25.33 10.73 -27.82
CA GLN A 802 26.38 11.73 -27.61
C GLN A 802 27.79 11.11 -27.64
N ARG A 803 28.00 9.96 -27.01
CA ARG A 803 29.28 9.22 -27.08
C ARG A 803 29.55 8.70 -28.49
N GLU A 804 28.52 8.25 -29.19
CA GLU A 804 28.62 7.77 -30.57
C GLU A 804 28.97 8.92 -31.54
N SER A 805 28.34 10.09 -31.40
CA SER A 805 28.78 11.34 -32.07
C SER A 805 30.25 11.61 -31.78
N GLN A 806 30.65 11.77 -30.51
CA GLN A 806 32.03 12.08 -30.14
C GLN A 806 33.05 11.07 -30.70
N LYS A 807 32.71 9.78 -30.73
CA LYS A 807 33.53 8.73 -31.35
C LYS A 807 33.60 8.88 -32.87
N ASN A 808 32.48 9.15 -33.53
CA ASN A 808 32.42 9.33 -34.98
C ASN A 808 33.12 10.61 -35.43
N ASP A 809 33.00 11.69 -34.67
CA ASP A 809 33.70 12.97 -34.86
C ASP A 809 35.23 12.76 -34.74
N TYR A 810 35.68 11.99 -33.74
CA TYR A 810 37.09 11.61 -33.58
C TYR A 810 37.59 10.67 -34.70
N ILE A 811 36.77 9.72 -35.16
CA ILE A 811 37.11 8.86 -36.31
C ILE A 811 37.20 9.69 -37.60
N ALA A 812 36.31 10.67 -37.80
CA ALA A 812 36.36 11.58 -38.93
C ALA A 812 37.62 12.47 -38.90
N GLN A 813 38.03 12.95 -37.71
CA GLN A 813 39.30 13.65 -37.55
C GLN A 813 40.49 12.74 -37.90
N LEU A 814 40.58 11.53 -37.33
CA LEU A 814 41.65 10.58 -37.64
C LEU A 814 41.69 10.19 -39.13
N ALA A 815 40.53 10.11 -39.80
CA ALA A 815 40.45 9.86 -41.22
C ALA A 815 41.02 11.04 -42.05
N GLY A 816 40.68 12.28 -41.69
CA GLY A 816 41.21 13.48 -42.34
C GLY A 816 42.69 13.72 -42.05
N ASP A 817 43.18 13.39 -40.86
CA ASP A 817 44.60 13.44 -40.52
C ASP A 817 45.39 12.35 -41.28
N ARG A 818 44.81 11.15 -41.45
CA ARG A 818 45.37 10.10 -42.31
C ARG A 818 45.39 10.53 -43.79
N GLU A 819 44.35 11.16 -44.30
CA GLU A 819 44.29 11.65 -45.68
C GLU A 819 45.41 12.68 -45.94
N GLN A 820 45.55 13.67 -45.05
CA GLN A 820 46.66 14.64 -45.09
C GLN A 820 48.05 13.99 -45.02
N LEU A 821 48.22 12.91 -44.25
CA LEU A 821 49.49 12.16 -44.20
C LEU A 821 49.75 11.39 -45.50
N GLN A 822 48.72 10.82 -46.13
CA GLN A 822 48.84 10.15 -47.42
C GLN A 822 49.18 11.16 -48.54
N ASP A 823 48.59 12.36 -48.52
CA ASP A 823 48.94 13.45 -49.43
C ASP A 823 50.40 13.91 -49.24
N LYS A 824 50.84 14.17 -48.00
CA LYS A 824 52.24 14.56 -47.70
C LYS A 824 53.26 13.48 -48.06
N LEU A 825 52.91 12.20 -47.87
CA LEU A 825 53.74 11.09 -48.33
C LEU A 825 53.78 11.00 -49.87
N GLY A 826 52.68 11.31 -50.55
CA GLY A 826 52.63 11.44 -52.01
C GLY A 826 53.49 12.59 -52.53
N GLU A 827 53.39 13.78 -51.94
CA GLU A 827 54.26 14.93 -52.25
C GLU A 827 55.74 14.58 -52.03
N LEU A 828 56.06 13.94 -50.90
CA LEU A 828 57.41 13.50 -50.59
C LEU A 828 57.91 12.44 -51.58
N GLN A 829 57.08 11.47 -51.98
CA GLN A 829 57.43 10.47 -52.99
C GLN A 829 57.69 11.12 -54.36
N VAL A 830 56.89 12.11 -54.77
CA VAL A 830 57.11 12.87 -56.00
C VAL A 830 58.42 13.67 -55.92
N LEU A 831 58.69 14.34 -54.81
CA LEU A 831 59.94 15.10 -54.60
C LEU A 831 61.18 14.18 -54.53
N VAL A 832 61.08 13.02 -53.89
CA VAL A 832 62.15 12.00 -53.87
C VAL A 832 62.40 11.46 -55.28
N MET A 833 61.34 11.21 -56.06
CA MET A 833 61.48 10.76 -57.44
C MET A 833 62.03 11.86 -58.36
N GLN A 834 61.75 13.14 -58.08
CA GLN A 834 62.42 14.29 -58.70
C GLN A 834 63.90 14.34 -58.31
N LEU A 835 64.27 14.22 -57.02
CA LEU A 835 65.68 14.14 -56.59
C LEU A 835 66.42 12.96 -57.22
N LEU A 836 65.77 11.80 -57.37
CA LEU A 836 66.37 10.63 -58.02
C LEU A 836 66.54 10.83 -59.53
N GLY A 837 65.63 11.58 -60.18
CA GLY A 837 65.80 12.04 -61.56
C GLY A 837 66.93 13.07 -61.71
N GLU A 838 66.98 14.08 -60.84
CA GLU A 838 68.06 15.08 -60.78
C GLU A 838 69.42 14.40 -60.50
N ARG A 839 69.44 13.36 -59.64
CA ARG A 839 70.62 12.56 -59.30
C ARG A 839 71.02 11.57 -60.40
N SER A 840 70.08 11.01 -61.16
CA SER A 840 70.40 10.12 -62.30
C SER A 840 70.91 10.92 -63.50
N MET A 841 70.34 12.11 -63.75
CA MET A 841 70.90 13.10 -64.67
C MET A 841 72.32 13.49 -64.23
N LEU A 842 72.57 13.71 -62.93
CA LEU A 842 73.92 13.91 -62.39
C LEU A 842 74.85 12.70 -62.56
N HIS A 843 74.37 11.46 -62.41
CA HIS A 843 75.16 10.25 -62.69
C HIS A 843 75.55 10.17 -64.17
N SER A 844 74.65 10.50 -65.09
CA SER A 844 74.99 10.56 -66.52
C SER A 844 76.08 11.59 -66.83
N TYR A 845 76.16 12.69 -66.07
CA TYR A 845 77.26 13.66 -66.16
C TYR A 845 78.59 13.21 -65.52
N THR A 846 78.59 12.16 -64.68
CA THR A 846 79.82 11.59 -64.09
C THR A 846 80.30 10.32 -64.79
N GLU A 847 79.41 9.56 -65.44
CA GLU A 847 79.76 8.28 -66.09
C GLU A 847 80.20 8.40 -67.56
N GLU A 848 80.08 9.58 -68.20
CA GLU A 848 80.68 9.82 -69.53
C GLU A 848 82.23 9.89 -69.52
N SER A 849 82.87 9.64 -68.38
CA SER A 849 84.31 9.36 -68.29
C SER A 849 84.58 7.84 -68.27
N HIS A 850 84.76 7.27 -69.46
CA HIS A 850 85.21 5.89 -69.79
C HIS A 850 84.14 4.81 -70.15
N SER A 851 83.79 4.84 -71.44
CA SER A 851 83.73 3.68 -72.36
C SER A 851 82.64 2.59 -72.25
N SER A 852 81.64 2.77 -73.12
CA SER A 852 81.21 1.79 -74.16
C SER A 852 80.42 0.52 -73.76
N PRO A 853 79.64 -0.08 -74.70
CA PRO A 853 78.19 -0.22 -74.50
C PRO A 853 77.65 -1.66 -74.63
N VAL A 854 76.30 -1.85 -74.49
CA VAL A 854 75.41 -2.64 -75.40
C VAL A 854 74.00 -2.92 -74.80
N GLN A 855 72.95 -2.80 -75.65
CA GLN A 855 71.56 -3.31 -75.52
C GLN A 855 70.62 -2.83 -74.38
N GLY A 856 69.29 -2.84 -74.61
CA GLY A 856 68.30 -2.35 -73.62
C GLY A 856 66.77 -2.47 -73.86
N LEU A 857 66.28 -2.89 -75.04
CA LEU A 857 64.83 -3.11 -75.35
C LEU A 857 63.89 -1.88 -75.34
N GLN A 858 62.66 -2.07 -75.87
CA GLN A 858 61.73 -0.99 -76.25
C GLN A 858 60.23 -1.37 -76.05
N GLN A 859 59.47 -0.44 -75.47
CA GLN A 859 58.01 -0.13 -75.55
C GLN A 859 56.99 -1.18 -76.08
N HIS A 860 55.84 -1.31 -75.39
CA HIS A 860 54.53 -0.69 -75.73
C HIS A 860 53.45 -1.17 -74.71
N HIS A 861 52.67 -0.29 -74.04
CA HIS A 861 51.37 0.32 -74.43
C HIS A 861 50.16 -0.66 -74.46
N GLU A 862 48.88 -0.27 -74.28
CA GLU A 862 48.18 1.04 -74.33
C GLU A 862 47.04 1.05 -73.23
N GLU A 863 46.72 2.15 -72.53
CA GLU A 863 45.60 3.13 -72.74
C GLU A 863 44.15 2.56 -72.80
N LYS A 864 43.03 3.26 -72.50
CA LYS A 864 42.63 4.70 -72.36
C LYS A 864 41.45 4.79 -71.32
N GLN A 865 41.30 5.83 -70.46
CA GLN A 865 40.46 7.05 -70.61
C GLN A 865 38.95 6.84 -70.89
N HIS A 866 37.95 7.65 -70.44
CA HIS A 866 37.90 9.01 -69.85
C HIS A 866 36.57 9.32 -69.08
N HIS A 867 36.63 10.26 -68.13
CA HIS A 867 35.62 11.26 -67.65
C HIS A 867 34.21 10.98 -67.03
N ARG A 868 34.00 11.72 -65.91
CA ARG A 868 32.81 12.22 -65.15
C ARG A 868 31.79 13.03 -66.04
N PRO A 869 30.60 13.54 -65.58
CA PRO A 869 30.10 13.68 -64.18
C PRO A 869 28.57 13.63 -63.83
N ALA A 870 28.32 13.65 -62.50
CA ALA A 870 27.28 14.40 -61.73
C ALA A 870 25.85 13.87 -61.41
N ASN A 871 25.60 13.77 -60.10
CA ASN A 871 24.39 14.08 -59.27
C ASN A 871 22.98 13.50 -59.59
N GLY A 872 22.26 12.97 -58.58
CA GLY A 872 20.90 12.46 -58.80
C GLY A 872 19.86 12.24 -57.67
N VAL A 873 20.16 12.23 -56.36
CA VAL A 873 19.16 12.22 -55.24
C VAL A 873 18.31 10.93 -55.04
N ALA A 874 17.81 10.75 -53.80
CA ALA A 874 16.77 9.83 -53.30
C ALA A 874 17.12 8.36 -52.95
N SER A 875 17.00 8.06 -51.66
CA SER A 875 16.75 6.75 -51.01
C SER A 875 15.21 6.52 -50.91
N PRO A 876 14.65 5.39 -50.42
CA PRO A 876 15.29 4.24 -49.77
C PRO A 876 14.73 2.84 -50.15
N HIS A 877 15.13 1.85 -49.33
CA HIS A 877 14.50 0.56 -49.03
C HIS A 877 14.98 -0.72 -49.74
N ASP A 878 14.79 -1.81 -48.98
CA ASP A 878 14.89 -3.25 -49.26
C ASP A 878 16.27 -3.86 -49.57
N SER A 879 16.75 -4.66 -48.58
CA SER A 879 17.89 -5.58 -48.66
C SER A 879 17.59 -6.81 -47.79
N GLU A 880 16.63 -7.63 -48.20
CA GLU A 880 16.37 -8.93 -47.56
C GLU A 880 17.55 -9.90 -47.80
N TRP A 881 18.06 -10.50 -46.72
CA TRP A 881 19.06 -11.57 -46.79
C TRP A 881 18.35 -12.94 -46.68
N PRO A 882 18.58 -13.88 -47.61
CA PRO A 882 18.00 -15.22 -47.51
C PRO A 882 18.74 -16.13 -46.54
N ASP A 883 17.95 -17.02 -45.94
CA ASP A 883 18.27 -18.08 -44.99
C ASP A 883 19.33 -19.09 -45.48
N TYR A 884 20.01 -19.77 -44.54
CA TYR A 884 20.72 -21.02 -44.83
C TYR A 884 20.73 -21.97 -43.61
N THR A 885 20.14 -23.16 -43.79
CA THR A 885 19.83 -24.09 -42.71
C THR A 885 20.79 -25.29 -42.60
N SER A 886 21.28 -25.54 -41.39
CA SER A 886 21.57 -26.87 -40.79
C SER A 886 22.73 -27.75 -41.33
N SER A 887 23.32 -28.50 -40.38
CA SER A 887 24.34 -29.57 -40.55
C SER A 887 25.78 -29.03 -40.76
N GLU A 888 26.88 -29.70 -40.38
CA GLU A 888 27.12 -31.12 -39.98
C GLU A 888 27.96 -31.26 -38.67
N SER A 889 28.46 -32.48 -38.42
CA SER A 889 28.94 -33.09 -37.17
C SER A 889 30.45 -32.95 -36.83
N ASP A 890 30.87 -33.58 -35.72
CA ASP A 890 32.22 -33.60 -35.14
C ASP A 890 33.36 -34.15 -36.04
N THR A 891 34.61 -33.72 -35.79
CA THR A 891 35.80 -34.61 -35.71
C THR A 891 37.04 -33.89 -35.16
N ASP A 892 37.89 -34.62 -34.42
CA ASP A 892 39.24 -34.17 -33.99
C ASP A 892 40.29 -34.36 -35.11
N SER A 893 41.35 -33.54 -35.10
CA SER A 893 42.67 -33.93 -35.61
C SER A 893 43.80 -33.05 -35.06
N GLU A 894 44.82 -33.68 -34.48
CA GLU A 894 46.12 -33.05 -34.19
C GLU A 894 46.95 -32.94 -35.48
N VAL A 895 47.79 -31.90 -35.59
CA VAL A 895 48.99 -31.88 -36.46
C VAL A 895 50.08 -31.00 -35.83
N GLU A 896 51.08 -31.62 -35.22
CA GLU A 896 52.45 -31.08 -35.07
C GLU A 896 53.26 -31.38 -36.36
N PRO A 897 54.45 -30.79 -36.67
CA PRO A 897 55.66 -30.88 -35.80
C PRO A 897 56.82 -29.85 -36.00
N ILE A 898 57.93 -30.01 -35.25
CA ILE A 898 59.37 -29.79 -35.64
C ILE A 898 59.80 -28.34 -36.00
N VAL A 899 60.91 -27.72 -35.53
CA VAL A 899 62.07 -28.02 -34.62
C VAL A 899 62.76 -26.65 -34.30
N GLY A 900 63.66 -26.43 -33.33
CA GLY A 900 64.40 -27.29 -32.39
C GLY A 900 65.92 -26.98 -32.40
N GLY A 901 66.61 -26.93 -31.25
CA GLY A 901 68.06 -26.62 -31.17
C GLY A 901 68.67 -26.87 -29.78
N GLN A 902 69.95 -27.26 -29.70
CA GLN A 902 70.59 -27.80 -28.48
C GLN A 902 71.73 -26.92 -27.92
N GLN A 903 71.81 -26.81 -26.59
CA GLN A 903 73.07 -26.97 -25.81
C GLN A 903 72.81 -27.00 -24.28
N GLY A 904 73.77 -27.53 -23.54
CA GLY A 904 73.88 -27.57 -22.07
C GLY A 904 75.31 -28.02 -21.70
N PRO A 905 75.60 -28.56 -20.51
CA PRO A 905 74.75 -28.69 -19.31
C PRO A 905 75.44 -28.24 -17.99
N SER A 906 74.66 -27.98 -16.93
CA SER A 906 75.20 -27.97 -15.55
C SER A 906 74.12 -28.18 -14.48
N THR A 907 74.32 -29.23 -13.68
CA THR A 907 73.63 -29.60 -12.42
C THR A 907 74.71 -29.69 -11.31
N PRO A 908 74.42 -29.75 -9.98
CA PRO A 908 73.21 -30.29 -9.35
C PRO A 908 72.72 -29.53 -8.08
N ASP A 909 71.95 -30.26 -7.26
CA ASP A 909 71.60 -30.05 -5.84
C ASP A 909 70.47 -29.06 -5.46
N LEU A 910 69.60 -29.33 -4.46
CA LEU A 910 69.21 -30.61 -3.80
C LEU A 910 67.87 -30.43 -3.03
N GLN A 911 67.13 -31.54 -2.86
CA GLN A 911 66.21 -31.90 -1.75
C GLN A 911 64.91 -31.10 -1.46
N ASP A 912 63.83 -31.90 -1.35
CA ASP A 912 62.57 -31.59 -0.67
C ASP A 912 62.72 -31.35 0.84
N ALA A 913 61.74 -30.64 1.43
CA ALA A 913 61.20 -31.01 2.75
C ALA A 913 59.76 -30.50 2.96
N HIS A 914 58.84 -31.40 3.28
CA HIS A 914 57.50 -31.09 3.81
C HIS A 914 57.50 -31.05 5.36
N PHE A 915 56.35 -30.68 5.94
CA PHE A 915 55.90 -30.87 7.33
C PHE A 915 56.27 -29.83 8.43
N SER A 916 55.24 -29.11 8.84
CA SER A 916 54.95 -28.75 10.25
C SER A 916 54.06 -29.87 10.88
N PRO A 917 53.46 -29.72 12.09
CA PRO A 917 53.71 -28.82 13.23
C PRO A 917 53.80 -29.56 14.60
N HIS A 918 54.02 -28.88 15.74
CA HIS A 918 53.17 -29.04 16.96
C HIS A 918 53.42 -28.07 18.15
N LEU A 919 52.29 -27.59 18.73
CA LEU A 919 51.98 -27.23 20.14
C LEU A 919 52.89 -26.36 21.07
N SER A 920 52.26 -25.27 21.58
CA SER A 920 52.29 -24.75 22.98
C SER A 920 53.59 -24.08 23.51
N SER A 921 53.60 -23.14 24.48
CA SER A 921 52.59 -22.76 25.49
C SER A 921 52.56 -21.24 25.83
N LEU A 922 51.45 -20.80 26.44
CA LEU A 922 51.25 -19.54 27.23
C LEU A 922 51.79 -19.72 28.70
N PRO A 923 51.75 -18.72 29.64
CA PRO A 923 51.24 -17.33 29.59
C PRO A 923 52.13 -16.24 30.26
N ASP A 924 51.57 -15.01 30.30
CA ASP A 924 51.48 -14.09 31.48
C ASP A 924 52.36 -12.81 31.52
N GLY A 925 51.89 -11.76 32.23
CA GLY A 925 52.71 -10.60 32.65
C GLY A 925 52.22 -9.16 32.38
N THR A 926 51.14 -8.71 33.05
CA THR A 926 50.91 -7.32 33.57
C THR A 926 51.14 -6.04 32.73
N GLN A 927 50.13 -5.15 32.71
CA GLN A 927 50.27 -3.68 32.55
C GLN A 927 50.75 -3.02 33.88
N PRO A 928 51.12 -1.71 33.90
CA PRO A 928 50.10 -0.69 34.23
C PRO A 928 50.28 0.75 33.63
N ASN A 929 49.12 1.42 33.54
CA ASN A 929 48.81 2.85 33.34
C ASN A 929 49.84 3.95 33.69
N SER A 930 49.75 5.10 32.97
CA SER A 930 49.57 6.43 33.61
C SER A 930 49.04 7.55 32.69
N ALA A 931 48.42 8.54 33.36
CA ALA A 931 47.86 9.86 32.98
C ALA A 931 48.43 10.59 31.73
N VAL A 932 47.66 11.34 30.92
CA VAL A 932 46.68 12.44 31.18
C VAL A 932 47.31 13.76 31.62
N VAL A 933 47.11 14.82 30.81
CA VAL A 933 46.90 16.24 31.21
C VAL A 933 46.27 17.00 30.02
N GLU A 934 45.44 18.01 30.30
CA GLU A 934 44.69 18.83 29.33
C GLU A 934 45.43 20.13 28.93
N ASN A 935 44.97 20.79 27.85
CA ASN A 935 44.77 22.24 27.77
C ASN A 935 44.05 22.64 26.46
N GLY A 936 43.29 23.74 26.44
CA GLY A 936 42.57 24.22 25.25
C GLY A 936 42.10 25.69 25.29
N HIS A 937 41.77 26.24 24.12
CA HIS A 937 41.19 27.57 23.77
C HIS A 937 40.52 27.44 22.37
N GLY A 938 39.69 28.37 21.84
CA GLY A 938 39.14 29.62 22.38
C GLY A 938 38.84 30.64 21.26
N ASP A 939 37.57 31.06 21.11
CA ASP A 939 37.03 32.03 20.11
C ASP A 939 37.30 31.70 18.61
N GLY A 940 36.79 32.40 17.57
CA GLY A 940 35.78 33.49 17.47
C GLY A 940 36.27 34.68 16.61
N GLY A 941 35.49 35.30 15.71
CA GLY A 941 34.14 34.99 15.19
C GLY A 941 33.60 36.06 14.20
N THR A 942 32.55 35.71 13.43
CA THR A 942 31.65 36.56 12.58
C THR A 942 32.22 37.51 11.49
N GLY A 943 31.72 37.36 10.24
CA GLY A 943 31.55 38.43 9.24
C GLY A 943 32.48 38.46 8.01
N ASP A 944 32.19 39.18 6.91
CA ASP A 944 30.87 39.67 6.42
C ASP A 944 30.89 40.16 4.92
N HIS A 945 29.85 40.89 4.47
CA HIS A 945 29.64 41.54 3.14
C HIS A 945 30.87 42.35 2.61
N HIS A 946 31.18 42.47 1.30
CA HIS A 946 30.44 42.91 0.07
C HIS A 946 31.24 42.44 -1.21
N ASP A 947 30.90 42.59 -2.51
CA ASP A 947 29.81 43.25 -3.28
C ASP A 947 29.64 42.71 -4.74
N GLU A 948 28.83 43.43 -5.56
CA GLU A 948 28.64 43.55 -7.05
C GLU A 948 29.75 43.10 -8.06
N HIS A 949 29.53 42.86 -9.37
CA HIS A 949 28.53 43.41 -10.34
C HIS A 949 28.29 42.50 -11.60
N HIS A 950 27.64 43.00 -12.67
CA HIS A 950 26.98 42.23 -13.77
C HIS A 950 27.73 42.06 -15.14
N HIS A 951 27.20 41.13 -15.97
CA HIS A 951 27.29 40.99 -17.45
C HIS A 951 28.62 40.51 -18.11
N SER A 952 28.67 40.01 -19.36
CA SER A 952 27.74 39.17 -20.18
C SER A 952 28.39 38.74 -21.53
N HIS A 953 27.78 37.77 -22.22
CA HIS A 953 27.88 37.46 -23.66
C HIS A 953 29.16 36.81 -24.28
N TYR A 954 28.88 35.74 -25.04
CA TYR A 954 29.61 35.17 -26.18
C TYR A 954 30.20 36.19 -27.17
N SER A 955 31.34 35.86 -27.80
CA SER A 955 31.38 35.44 -29.23
C SER A 955 32.75 34.88 -29.66
N HIS A 956 32.86 34.41 -30.92
CA HIS A 956 33.98 33.68 -31.54
C HIS A 956 35.14 34.55 -32.07
N HIS A 957 36.29 33.88 -32.26
CA HIS A 957 37.35 34.02 -33.30
C HIS A 957 37.77 35.43 -33.81
N HIS A 958 39.06 35.70 -34.06
CA HIS A 958 39.91 34.93 -34.98
C HIS A 958 41.43 35.24 -34.87
N HIS A 959 42.21 34.58 -35.75
CA HIS A 959 43.53 34.93 -36.27
C HIS A 959 44.86 34.61 -35.53
N HIS A 960 45.59 33.71 -36.20
CA HIS A 960 47.03 33.74 -36.52
C HIS A 960 48.11 33.67 -35.43
N ARG A 961 48.78 32.51 -35.43
CA ARG A 961 50.25 32.42 -35.31
C ARG A 961 50.93 33.49 -36.19
N HIS A 962 51.96 34.15 -35.66
CA HIS A 962 53.27 34.12 -36.32
C HIS A 962 54.40 34.19 -35.28
N ARG A 963 55.42 33.34 -35.47
CA ARG A 963 56.64 33.26 -34.65
C ARG A 963 57.77 33.80 -35.51
N HIS A 964 58.48 34.82 -35.06
CA HIS A 964 59.69 35.31 -35.76
C HIS A 964 60.94 34.62 -35.21
N HIS A 965 61.88 34.33 -36.12
CA HIS A 965 63.17 33.72 -35.82
C HIS A 965 64.18 34.73 -35.26
N SER A 966 65.19 34.20 -34.56
CA SER A 966 66.46 34.86 -34.29
C SER A 966 67.55 34.24 -35.18
N HIS A 967 68.39 35.04 -35.85
CA HIS A 967 69.84 35.14 -35.57
C HIS A 967 70.61 35.98 -36.63
N HIS A 968 71.92 36.09 -36.41
CA HIS A 968 72.85 37.01 -37.09
C HIS A 968 73.44 36.46 -38.41
N SER A 969 74.08 37.39 -39.14
CA SER A 969 75.15 37.29 -40.15
C SER A 969 76.13 36.10 -39.96
N HIS A 970 76.89 35.62 -40.97
CA HIS A 970 77.56 36.34 -42.07
C HIS A 970 77.70 35.52 -43.40
N HIS A 971 78.45 36.05 -44.39
CA HIS A 971 78.63 35.56 -45.76
C HIS A 971 79.50 34.29 -45.91
N GLU A 972 79.15 33.42 -46.87
CA GLU A 972 79.93 33.05 -48.09
C GLU A 972 79.02 32.20 -49.02
N ALA A 973 78.77 32.58 -50.28
CA ALA A 973 79.52 32.32 -51.51
C ALA A 973 79.13 31.02 -52.26
N GLU A 974 78.31 31.20 -53.32
CA GLU A 974 78.17 30.39 -54.56
C GLU A 974 78.16 28.83 -54.50
N SER A 975 76.97 28.20 -54.65
CA SER A 975 76.81 26.81 -55.18
C SER A 975 75.35 26.27 -55.25
N LEU A 976 74.36 26.94 -54.66
CA LEU A 976 73.16 26.27 -54.10
C LEU A 976 71.85 26.31 -54.93
N GLU A 977 71.88 26.13 -56.25
CA GLU A 977 70.63 25.90 -57.03
C GLU A 977 70.15 24.43 -57.00
N LYS A 978 71.02 23.47 -56.69
CA LYS A 978 70.69 22.02 -56.66
C LYS A 978 70.01 21.54 -55.36
N ASP A 979 69.76 22.47 -54.43
CA ASP A 979 69.37 22.16 -53.05
C ASP A 979 67.86 22.32 -52.78
N GLY A 980 67.11 22.88 -53.73
CA GLY A 980 65.70 23.24 -53.53
C GLY A 980 64.78 22.05 -53.26
N THR A 981 64.94 20.97 -54.01
CA THR A 981 64.17 19.72 -53.86
C THR A 981 64.51 19.02 -52.54
N ALA A 982 65.80 18.96 -52.18
CA ALA A 982 66.27 18.40 -50.91
C ALA A 982 65.73 19.16 -49.69
N ARG A 983 65.74 20.50 -49.72
CA ARG A 983 65.20 21.33 -48.62
C ARG A 983 63.69 21.17 -48.43
N LYS A 984 62.93 20.97 -49.53
CA LYS A 984 61.49 20.64 -49.43
C LYS A 984 61.25 19.28 -48.78
N ILE A 985 62.02 18.26 -49.15
CA ILE A 985 61.93 16.92 -48.53
C ILE A 985 62.29 16.99 -47.05
N LEU A 986 63.37 17.68 -46.67
CA LEU A 986 63.73 17.89 -45.27
C LEU A 986 62.63 18.64 -44.49
N THR A 987 61.95 19.61 -45.12
CA THR A 987 60.81 20.31 -44.52
C THR A 987 59.62 19.38 -44.29
N LEU A 988 59.23 18.60 -45.31
CA LEU A 988 58.15 17.61 -45.18
C LEU A 988 58.47 16.50 -44.17
N LEU A 989 59.71 15.99 -44.15
CA LEU A 989 60.17 15.05 -43.12
C LEU A 989 60.12 15.67 -41.72
N THR A 990 60.45 16.95 -41.59
CA THR A 990 60.34 17.67 -40.32
C THR A 990 58.87 17.79 -39.89
N GLU A 991 57.95 18.12 -40.81
CA GLU A 991 56.52 18.17 -40.50
C GLU A 991 55.93 16.81 -40.13
N LEU A 992 56.30 15.74 -40.85
CA LEU A 992 55.91 14.35 -40.54
C LEU A 992 56.50 13.87 -39.21
N GLY A 993 57.68 14.35 -38.83
CA GLY A 993 58.31 14.08 -37.52
C GLY A 993 57.72 14.90 -36.35
N HIS A 994 56.93 15.95 -36.61
CA HIS A 994 56.31 16.80 -35.58
C HIS A 994 54.79 16.64 -35.47
N SER A 995 54.16 15.80 -36.29
CA SER A 995 52.75 15.43 -36.12
C SER A 995 52.58 14.48 -34.93
N HIS A 996 52.10 15.00 -33.79
CA HIS A 996 51.82 14.26 -32.54
C HIS A 996 50.65 13.26 -32.70
N ILE A 997 50.87 12.17 -33.45
CA ILE A 997 49.85 11.16 -33.80
C ILE A 997 49.69 10.10 -32.70
N VAL A 998 50.68 9.94 -31.81
CA VAL A 998 50.79 8.78 -30.90
C VAL A 998 50.55 9.13 -29.41
N GLU A 999 50.79 10.38 -28.99
CA GLU A 999 50.84 10.74 -27.56
C GLU A 999 49.53 11.27 -26.95
N GLN A 1000 48.44 11.40 -27.72
CA GLN A 1000 47.13 11.79 -27.18
C GLN A 1000 46.14 10.62 -27.14
N ILE A 1001 46.44 9.65 -26.27
CA ILE A 1001 45.41 8.78 -25.70
C ILE A 1001 44.59 9.63 -24.70
N PRO A 1002 43.29 9.88 -24.94
CA PRO A 1002 42.49 10.60 -23.97
C PRO A 1002 42.23 9.69 -22.76
N LEU A 1003 42.59 10.14 -21.55
CA LEU A 1003 42.33 9.43 -20.29
C LEU A 1003 40.83 9.49 -19.91
N ILE A 1004 39.99 8.80 -20.68
CA ILE A 1004 38.54 8.69 -20.43
C ILE A 1004 38.29 7.70 -19.29
N ASP A 1005 38.65 8.07 -18.05
CA ASP A 1005 38.04 7.51 -16.83
C ASP A 1005 38.31 8.33 -15.53
N ARG A 1006 38.13 9.66 -15.57
CA ARG A 1006 38.16 10.52 -14.36
C ARG A 1006 37.03 11.55 -14.25
N ASN A 1007 35.79 11.14 -14.52
CA ASN A 1007 34.60 11.86 -14.03
C ASN A 1007 34.26 11.45 -12.58
N PHE A 1008 35.20 11.66 -11.66
CA PHE A 1008 34.91 11.56 -10.22
C PHE A 1008 34.09 12.78 -9.79
N LEU A 1009 32.78 12.59 -9.60
CA LEU A 1009 31.96 13.54 -8.86
C LEU A 1009 32.51 13.66 -7.42
N PRO A 1010 32.73 14.88 -6.88
CA PRO A 1010 33.22 15.05 -5.52
C PRO A 1010 32.28 14.41 -4.50
N CYS A 1011 32.79 13.46 -3.72
CA CYS A 1011 32.03 12.89 -2.61
C CYS A 1011 31.71 14.01 -1.60
N LYS A 1012 30.43 14.24 -1.33
CA LYS A 1012 29.93 15.37 -0.51
C LYS A 1012 30.45 15.37 0.95
N PHE A 1013 31.13 14.30 1.38
CA PHE A 1013 31.65 14.13 2.74
C PHE A 1013 33.17 14.29 2.88
N CYS A 1014 33.96 14.25 1.80
CA CYS A 1014 35.42 14.44 1.87
C CYS A 1014 35.88 15.58 0.94
N LYS A 1015 36.40 16.67 1.54
CA LYS A 1015 36.81 17.90 0.85
C LYS A 1015 38.16 17.78 0.13
N GLY A 1016 38.28 16.84 -0.81
CA GLY A 1016 39.36 16.81 -1.81
C GLY A 1016 40.80 16.56 -1.32
N ALA A 1017 41.00 16.17 -0.05
CA ALA A 1017 42.32 15.83 0.47
C ALA A 1017 42.64 14.34 0.25
N VAL A 1018 43.50 14.04 -0.72
CA VAL A 1018 44.18 12.74 -0.85
C VAL A 1018 45.67 13.02 -0.93
N GLN A 1019 46.39 12.56 0.10
CA GLN A 1019 47.84 12.70 0.21
C GLN A 1019 48.48 11.45 -0.44
N ILE A 1020 49.34 11.66 -1.43
CA ILE A 1020 50.05 10.59 -2.13
C ILE A 1020 51.28 10.19 -1.31
N VAL A 1021 51.48 8.87 -1.17
CA VAL A 1021 52.69 8.19 -0.67
C VAL A 1021 53.07 7.16 -1.72
#